data_AF-A0A8H8DNP2-F1
#
_entry.id   AF-A0A8H8DNP2-F1
#
_cell.length_a   1.000
_cell.length_b   1.000
_cell.length_c   1.000
_cell.angle_alpha   90.00
_cell.angle_beta   90.00
_cell.angle_gamma   90.00
#
_symmetry.space_group_name_H-M   'P 1'
#
loop_
_entity.id
_entity.type
_entity.pdbx_description
1 polymer ?
#
loop_
_entity_poly.entity_id
_entity_poly.type
_entity_poly.pdbx_seq_one_letter_code
_entity_poly.pdbx_strand_id
1 'polypeptide(L)'
;MNYLSNEAETSFIIQIHNQYLHALVDEIKNTGDFESANKCFHNLEQKYNILGNETTFALMLKAALYIKEPEESKIAINGFNKLWRLKKRENIGKIFNENSILTNEEILKLFKIMNISFSELKQEYGQILKLAANIEKEKNSGELCLSYPLEDIPELLPTNISGPGLQLLKKSLRPLTDPNIEIDYDIKDFQKGYHSVAFNMARQRLLEDNALDTALERWKWDHEQLVQRGGLRFSKTLNSILFEWHSLMIPLIKEEIERCKNTINNFVDKKLVDNVNNDRLSYGVFIQLLAPEKLSTIAILEILRLHSTGGIAQGMKTARAILSVGKSIEKEYASEILKKNKSFLGKDINLSQIFGNPRQFQTTLQKTQNNINFEINPKWPTVVKAKIGSILISILMHVAKIDIVVKTEKGDTISQKTPAFYHTYQYQKGRKLGVIKLNDQLMKLLSSQPLRGNIHPRLLPMLVEPKPWISWDSGGYYLSKSTVMRSRDSLEQIQYLKIASERNNLKSIFEGLDVLGSTAWAINIPVFNVVIEVWNSGLEFAGIPPAEPNIAFPPQPISKDPADRISWQIQCKQIAKDVQNKQSIRCDINYKLEIARAFLHEKMYFPHNLDFRGRAYPIPPHFNHLGNDLCRGLLTFHEAKEIGESGLRWLKIHLANICGFDKESFLERETFTVENLKNIFDSADNPLKGSRWWLKFDDPWQTLAACFELTAALRSPNPYKFKSRLPVHQDGTCNGLQHYAALGGDISGARQVNLEPSNRPYDVYTKVAELVNEQVQKDAKEGNHLAILLKDKIARKIVKQTVMTNVYGVTYVGARNQILNQLKNIDSLPREMLFNLASYLAKIVFFSLKSMFTGAHKIQEWLNEAARRISKSIDTSSYSGLNHMTSVIWTSPLNLPIVQPYRKSSRKQIKTNLQSIFITDPNDMSPVDTRKQQTAFPPNFIHSLDATHMLMSAISCKNAGLTFASVHDSYWTHAADVDDMNVILRETFVKLHEKNIMENLLNEFRERYKGYKTLISAPKDGKKAEGISSIKKSASQSIKLESLNGNDKSETYKSLLKKNTNIISDKENTTNASNQILKTIDYLNIENANSDFSEKKNIIKTDIKNGIKKDLTHVWVDLEFPPLPKKGDFDVRNLKNKSQKKINPQYLSSPYKNIIYIDGQSILKLS
;
A
#
# COMPACT_ATOMS: atom_id res chain seq x y z
N MET A 1 23.17 -40.07 12.77
CA MET A 1 23.65 -41.37 12.24
C MET A 1 23.74 -42.45 13.33
N ASN A 2 24.55 -42.31 14.40
CA ASN A 2 24.76 -43.40 15.38
C ASN A 2 23.56 -43.84 16.25
N TYR A 3 22.41 -43.16 16.18
CA TYR A 3 21.19 -43.50 16.96
C TYR A 3 20.10 -44.23 16.15
N LEU A 4 20.33 -44.46 14.85
CA LEU A 4 19.33 -45.02 13.93
C LEU A 4 19.82 -46.37 13.41
N SER A 5 19.80 -47.40 14.26
CA SER A 5 19.98 -48.79 13.82
C SER A 5 18.89 -49.63 14.43
N ASN A 6 17.78 -49.77 13.68
CA ASN A 6 17.09 -51.05 13.42
C ASN A 6 15.74 -50.89 12.68
N GLU A 7 15.23 -49.69 12.41
CA GLU A 7 13.92 -49.50 11.71
C GLU A 7 13.84 -48.36 10.67
N ALA A 8 14.96 -47.71 10.31
CA ALA A 8 14.91 -46.61 9.33
C ALA A 8 14.90 -47.12 7.87
N GLU A 9 13.96 -46.63 7.04
CA GLU A 9 13.91 -46.92 5.59
C GLU A 9 15.24 -46.56 4.89
N THR A 10 15.71 -47.42 3.99
CA THR A 10 16.96 -47.25 3.23
C THR A 10 17.02 -45.92 2.47
N SER A 11 15.87 -45.44 1.98
CA SER A 11 15.70 -44.14 1.31
C SER A 11 16.08 -42.95 2.21
N PHE A 12 15.66 -43.00 3.48
CA PHE A 12 15.89 -41.96 4.47
C PHE A 12 17.37 -41.89 4.89
N ILE A 13 18.04 -43.05 5.03
CA ILE A 13 19.48 -43.13 5.34
C ILE A 13 20.30 -42.50 4.21
N ILE A 14 19.98 -42.80 2.94
CA ILE A 14 20.65 -42.21 1.76
C ILE A 14 20.41 -40.70 1.72
N GLN A 15 19.19 -40.23 2.00
CA GLN A 15 18.89 -38.80 1.99
C GLN A 15 19.68 -38.01 3.04
N ILE A 16 19.74 -38.49 4.29
CA ILE A 16 20.54 -37.87 5.35
C ILE A 16 22.03 -37.93 5.02
N HIS A 17 22.49 -39.07 4.48
CA HIS A 17 23.88 -39.23 4.07
C HIS A 17 24.29 -38.22 2.99
N ASN A 18 23.48 -38.04 1.95
CA ASN A 18 23.75 -37.09 0.87
C ASN A 18 23.70 -35.63 1.33
N GLN A 19 22.83 -35.29 2.30
CA GLN A 19 22.84 -33.96 2.93
C GLN A 19 24.15 -33.70 3.68
N TYR A 20 24.65 -34.70 4.41
CA TYR A 20 25.92 -34.59 5.13
C TYR A 20 27.13 -34.51 4.17
N LEU A 21 27.15 -35.34 3.12
CA LEU A 21 28.16 -35.27 2.06
C LEU A 21 28.17 -33.93 1.33
N HIS A 22 27.00 -33.35 1.07
CA HIS A 22 26.91 -32.03 0.44
C HIS A 22 27.54 -30.94 1.31
N ALA A 23 27.32 -30.96 2.62
CA ALA A 23 27.96 -30.02 3.55
C ALA A 23 29.49 -30.21 3.58
N LEU A 24 29.96 -31.47 3.52
CA LEU A 24 31.40 -31.77 3.41
C LEU A 24 32.00 -31.26 2.11
N VAL A 25 31.32 -31.41 0.96
CA VAL A 25 31.81 -30.92 -0.35
C VAL A 25 32.02 -29.39 -0.32
N ASP A 26 31.13 -28.64 0.33
CA ASP A 26 31.26 -27.19 0.50
C ASP A 26 32.46 -26.82 1.39
N GLU A 27 32.80 -27.65 2.38
CA GLU A 27 33.99 -27.49 3.21
C GLU A 27 35.28 -27.82 2.43
N ILE A 28 35.27 -28.91 1.65
CA ILE A 28 36.38 -29.36 0.81
C ILE A 28 36.77 -28.33 -0.25
N LYS A 29 35.80 -27.58 -0.76
CA LYS A 29 36.08 -26.46 -1.67
C LYS A 29 37.05 -25.43 -1.07
N ASN A 30 37.06 -25.27 0.25
CA ASN A 30 37.94 -24.33 0.95
C ASN A 30 39.21 -25.01 1.51
N THR A 31 39.10 -26.26 1.99
CA THR A 31 40.21 -26.96 2.67
C THR A 31 41.05 -27.83 1.73
N GLY A 32 40.42 -28.45 0.73
CA GLY A 32 41.00 -29.47 -0.16
C GLY A 32 41.09 -30.87 0.47
N ASP A 33 40.49 -31.11 1.64
CA ASP A 33 40.58 -32.40 2.36
C ASP A 33 39.55 -33.43 1.87
N PHE A 34 39.93 -34.21 0.86
CA PHE A 34 39.06 -35.25 0.29
C PHE A 34 38.86 -36.48 1.20
N GLU A 35 39.75 -36.71 2.17
CA GLU A 35 39.77 -37.93 2.98
C GLU A 35 38.50 -38.06 3.84
N SER A 36 38.00 -36.92 4.32
CA SER A 36 36.76 -36.81 5.08
C SER A 36 35.52 -37.25 4.27
N ALA A 37 35.44 -36.89 2.98
CA ALA A 37 34.35 -37.33 2.09
C ALA A 37 34.45 -38.83 1.80
N ASN A 38 35.66 -39.31 1.51
CA ASN A 38 35.89 -40.71 1.16
C ASN A 38 35.58 -41.65 2.34
N LYS A 39 35.98 -41.26 3.56
CA LYS A 39 35.62 -41.97 4.79
C LYS A 39 34.11 -41.97 5.03
N CYS A 40 33.42 -40.87 4.74
CA CYS A 40 31.97 -40.79 4.82
C CYS A 40 31.30 -41.78 3.85
N PHE A 41 31.75 -41.82 2.59
CA PHE A 41 31.25 -42.74 1.57
C PHE A 41 31.48 -44.21 1.96
N HIS A 42 32.69 -44.57 2.40
CA HIS A 42 32.99 -45.94 2.84
C HIS A 42 32.20 -46.36 4.08
N ASN A 43 31.89 -45.44 5.00
CA ASN A 43 31.04 -45.73 6.14
C ASN A 43 29.60 -46.11 5.73
N LEU A 44 29.07 -45.55 4.63
CA LEU A 44 27.76 -45.94 4.11
C LEU A 44 27.77 -47.41 3.67
N GLU A 45 28.84 -47.81 2.97
CA GLU A 45 29.00 -49.17 2.47
C GLU A 45 29.28 -50.17 3.59
N GLN A 46 30.28 -49.92 4.44
CA GLN A 46 30.74 -50.87 5.46
C GLN A 46 29.76 -51.03 6.62
N LYS A 47 29.10 -49.94 7.05
CA LYS A 47 28.27 -49.96 8.26
C LYS A 47 26.81 -50.29 7.98
N TYR A 48 26.30 -49.93 6.80
CA TYR A 48 24.88 -50.10 6.47
C TYR A 48 24.64 -51.04 5.28
N ASN A 49 25.68 -51.50 4.58
CA ASN A 49 25.58 -52.35 3.39
C ASN A 49 24.71 -51.73 2.27
N ILE A 50 24.70 -50.39 2.18
CA ILE A 50 23.93 -49.62 1.19
C ILE A 50 24.88 -49.06 0.13
N LEU A 51 24.57 -49.32 -1.14
CA LEU A 51 25.22 -48.65 -2.27
C LEU A 51 24.59 -47.28 -2.48
N GLY A 52 25.41 -46.22 -2.52
CA GLY A 52 24.98 -44.85 -2.81
C GLY A 52 24.18 -44.74 -4.11
N ASN A 53 23.33 -43.73 -4.21
CA ASN A 53 22.53 -43.42 -5.40
C ASN A 53 23.27 -42.43 -6.32
N GLU A 54 22.63 -42.03 -7.42
CA GLU A 54 23.16 -41.09 -8.43
C GLU A 54 23.70 -39.81 -7.76
N THR A 55 22.91 -39.20 -6.86
CA THR A 55 23.32 -38.00 -6.09
C THR A 55 24.60 -38.24 -5.27
N THR A 56 24.78 -39.41 -4.64
CA THR A 56 25.98 -39.73 -3.85
C THR A 56 27.22 -39.73 -4.75
N PHE A 57 27.14 -40.35 -5.92
CA PHE A 57 28.26 -40.42 -6.86
C PHE A 57 28.55 -39.06 -7.52
N ALA A 58 27.53 -38.24 -7.81
CA ALA A 58 27.71 -36.88 -8.30
C ALA A 58 28.47 -36.00 -7.28
N LEU A 59 28.13 -36.11 -5.98
CA LEU A 59 28.82 -35.40 -4.90
C LEU A 59 30.27 -35.87 -4.73
N MET A 60 30.54 -37.17 -4.83
CA MET A 60 31.91 -37.69 -4.75
C MET A 60 32.77 -37.27 -5.95
N LEU A 61 32.21 -37.25 -7.16
CA LEU A 61 32.89 -36.71 -8.35
C LEU A 61 33.19 -35.22 -8.20
N LYS A 62 32.25 -34.46 -7.61
CA LYS A 62 32.46 -33.04 -7.32
C LYS A 62 33.55 -32.81 -6.28
N ALA A 63 33.54 -33.57 -5.18
CA ALA A 63 34.60 -33.52 -4.17
C ALA A 63 35.97 -33.85 -4.76
N ALA A 64 36.04 -34.84 -5.66
CA ALA A 64 37.28 -35.23 -6.31
C ALA A 64 37.85 -34.16 -7.26
N LEU A 65 37.02 -33.28 -7.82
CA LEU A 65 37.46 -32.12 -8.62
C LEU A 65 38.13 -31.02 -7.77
N TYR A 66 37.87 -30.97 -6.47
CA TYR A 66 38.45 -29.97 -5.56
C TYR A 66 39.74 -30.45 -4.87
N ILE A 67 40.24 -31.64 -5.22
CA ILE A 67 41.57 -32.11 -4.80
C ILE A 67 42.64 -31.19 -5.43
N LYS A 68 43.56 -30.68 -4.58
CA LYS A 68 44.59 -29.72 -5.01
C LYS A 68 45.59 -30.32 -5.99
N GLU A 69 45.90 -31.60 -5.85
CA GLU A 69 46.82 -32.31 -6.75
C GLU A 69 46.09 -32.89 -7.99
N PRO A 70 46.46 -32.48 -9.21
CA PRO A 70 45.76 -32.91 -10.43
C PRO A 70 45.82 -34.41 -10.70
N GLU A 71 46.92 -35.08 -10.35
CA GLU A 71 47.07 -36.53 -10.56
C GLU A 71 46.23 -37.34 -9.58
N GLU A 72 46.17 -36.94 -8.30
CA GLU A 72 45.28 -37.56 -7.31
C GLU A 72 43.81 -37.35 -7.66
N SER A 73 43.44 -36.15 -8.14
CA SER A 73 42.10 -35.85 -8.65
C SER A 73 41.71 -36.80 -9.78
N LYS A 74 42.59 -37.00 -10.77
CA LYS A 74 42.36 -37.94 -11.88
C LYS A 74 42.20 -39.38 -11.40
N ILE A 75 43.04 -39.83 -10.46
CA ILE A 75 42.97 -41.19 -9.89
C ILE A 75 41.63 -41.40 -9.17
N ALA A 76 41.23 -40.46 -8.33
CA ALA A 76 39.96 -40.51 -7.59
C ALA A 76 38.76 -40.55 -8.55
N ILE A 77 38.70 -39.64 -9.52
CA ILE A 77 37.63 -39.55 -10.52
C ILE A 77 37.50 -40.87 -11.32
N ASN A 78 38.63 -41.41 -11.79
CA ASN A 78 38.64 -42.68 -12.52
C ASN A 78 38.28 -43.88 -11.63
N GLY A 79 38.66 -43.84 -10.35
CA GLY A 79 38.24 -44.80 -9.33
C GLY A 79 36.73 -44.87 -9.17
N PHE A 80 36.06 -43.72 -8.98
CA PHE A 80 34.60 -43.66 -8.84
C PHE A 80 33.86 -44.03 -10.14
N ASN A 81 34.41 -43.65 -11.31
CA ASN A 81 33.88 -44.08 -12.60
C ASN A 81 33.86 -45.62 -12.72
N LYS A 82 35.00 -46.26 -12.40
CA LYS A 82 35.13 -47.72 -12.43
C LYS A 82 34.20 -48.39 -11.42
N LEU A 83 34.08 -47.82 -10.22
CA LEU A 83 33.23 -48.33 -9.14
C LEU A 83 31.73 -48.27 -9.50
N TRP A 84 31.29 -47.17 -10.14
CA TRP A 84 29.94 -47.05 -10.68
C TRP A 84 29.63 -48.12 -11.75
N ARG A 85 30.53 -48.25 -12.74
CA ARG A 85 30.38 -49.22 -13.85
C ARG A 85 30.34 -50.67 -13.35
N LEU A 86 31.18 -51.02 -12.37
CA LEU A 86 31.24 -52.37 -11.81
C LEU A 86 30.02 -52.73 -10.97
N LYS A 87 29.54 -51.82 -10.11
CA LYS A 87 28.51 -52.14 -9.10
C LYS A 87 27.08 -51.92 -9.56
N LYS A 88 26.81 -50.93 -10.41
CA LYS A 88 25.44 -50.62 -10.88
C LYS A 88 25.12 -51.19 -12.26
N ARG A 89 26.13 -51.59 -13.07
CA ARG A 89 25.98 -52.01 -14.48
C ARG A 89 25.20 -51.00 -15.36
N GLU A 90 25.28 -49.72 -15.03
CA GLU A 90 24.57 -48.64 -15.74
C GLU A 90 25.52 -47.62 -16.36
N ASN A 91 25.04 -46.88 -17.38
CA ASN A 91 25.78 -45.79 -18.01
C ASN A 91 25.98 -44.63 -17.02
N ILE A 92 27.21 -44.11 -16.94
CA ILE A 92 27.57 -42.97 -16.09
C ILE A 92 26.82 -41.67 -16.48
N GLY A 93 26.26 -41.60 -17.69
CA GLY A 93 25.39 -40.52 -18.16
C GLY A 93 24.26 -40.14 -17.20
N LYS A 94 23.73 -41.10 -16.42
CA LYS A 94 22.68 -40.81 -15.42
C LYS A 94 23.16 -39.90 -14.29
N ILE A 95 24.44 -39.95 -13.92
CA ILE A 95 25.02 -39.10 -12.86
C ILE A 95 25.07 -37.63 -13.31
N PHE A 96 25.27 -37.39 -14.62
CA PHE A 96 25.35 -36.05 -15.20
C PHE A 96 23.99 -35.40 -15.46
N ASN A 97 22.89 -36.18 -15.44
CA ASN A 97 21.53 -35.67 -15.59
C ASN A 97 20.98 -35.02 -14.30
N GLU A 98 21.65 -35.21 -13.15
CA GLU A 98 21.29 -34.53 -11.91
C GLU A 98 21.84 -33.09 -11.91
N ASN A 99 21.16 -32.25 -12.68
CA ASN A 99 21.55 -30.87 -13.01
C ASN A 99 21.71 -29.91 -11.81
N SER A 100 21.49 -30.36 -10.57
CA SER A 100 21.63 -29.55 -9.36
C SER A 100 23.00 -29.68 -8.67
N ILE A 101 23.80 -30.72 -8.97
CA ILE A 101 25.02 -31.01 -8.21
C ILE A 101 26.28 -30.56 -8.96
N LEU A 102 26.45 -30.93 -10.23
CA LEU A 102 27.63 -30.63 -11.06
C LEU A 102 27.32 -29.49 -12.05
N THR A 103 28.23 -28.52 -12.18
CA THR A 103 28.12 -27.43 -13.17
C THR A 103 28.60 -27.87 -14.56
N ASN A 104 28.15 -27.19 -15.63
CA ASN A 104 28.56 -27.50 -17.01
C ASN A 104 30.09 -27.44 -17.22
N GLU A 105 30.79 -26.53 -16.53
CA GLU A 105 32.26 -26.47 -16.56
C GLU A 105 32.91 -27.67 -15.86
N GLU A 106 32.36 -28.11 -14.73
CA GLU A 106 32.81 -29.29 -13.99
C GLU A 106 32.56 -30.58 -14.79
N ILE A 107 31.42 -30.68 -15.47
CA ILE A 107 31.10 -31.80 -16.37
C ILE A 107 32.11 -31.87 -17.53
N LEU A 108 32.45 -30.74 -18.16
CA LEU A 108 33.46 -30.70 -19.22
C LEU A 108 34.85 -31.13 -18.72
N LYS A 109 35.23 -30.75 -17.49
CA LYS A 109 36.47 -31.20 -16.85
C LYS A 109 36.44 -32.72 -16.60
N LEU A 110 35.32 -33.25 -16.10
CA LEU A 110 35.13 -34.68 -15.87
C LEU A 110 35.21 -35.47 -17.18
N PHE A 111 34.60 -35.00 -18.28
CA PHE A 111 34.71 -35.66 -19.59
C PHE A 111 36.15 -35.74 -20.10
N LYS A 112 36.93 -34.68 -19.94
CA LYS A 112 38.36 -34.69 -20.30
C LYS A 112 39.16 -35.68 -19.45
N ILE A 113 38.87 -35.79 -18.16
CA ILE A 113 39.60 -36.66 -17.23
C ILE A 113 39.21 -38.14 -17.40
N MET A 114 37.93 -38.42 -17.65
CA MET A 114 37.37 -39.77 -17.72
C MET A 114 37.46 -40.41 -19.11
N ASN A 115 37.92 -39.64 -20.13
CA ASN A 115 38.13 -40.08 -21.50
C ASN A 115 36.88 -40.77 -22.12
N ILE A 116 35.70 -40.20 -21.85
CA ILE A 116 34.41 -40.76 -22.30
C ILE A 116 34.18 -40.40 -23.76
N SER A 117 33.88 -41.40 -24.60
CA SER A 117 33.49 -41.20 -26.00
C SER A 117 32.13 -40.49 -26.10
N PHE A 118 32.04 -39.46 -26.95
CA PHE A 118 30.79 -38.71 -27.21
C PHE A 118 29.62 -39.59 -27.68
N SER A 119 29.89 -40.78 -28.21
CA SER A 119 28.86 -41.75 -28.63
C SER A 119 28.07 -42.36 -27.46
N GLU A 120 28.56 -42.26 -26.21
CA GLU A 120 27.89 -42.80 -25.02
C GLU A 120 26.84 -41.84 -24.41
N LEU A 121 26.73 -40.61 -24.91
CA LEU A 121 25.80 -39.58 -24.45
C LEU A 121 24.57 -39.50 -25.37
N LYS A 122 23.34 -39.56 -24.80
CA LYS A 122 22.11 -39.29 -25.55
C LYS A 122 22.11 -37.85 -26.09
N GLN A 123 21.35 -37.63 -27.17
CA GLN A 123 21.23 -36.47 -28.08
C GLN A 123 21.19 -35.02 -27.50
N GLU A 124 21.24 -34.80 -26.18
CA GLU A 124 21.02 -33.49 -25.57
C GLU A 124 22.27 -32.60 -25.44
N TYR A 125 23.50 -33.15 -25.54
CA TYR A 125 24.73 -32.35 -25.38
C TYR A 125 25.35 -31.81 -26.69
N GLY A 126 24.78 -32.14 -27.85
CA GLY A 126 25.30 -31.72 -29.17
C GLY A 126 25.09 -30.23 -29.50
N GLN A 127 24.23 -29.51 -28.78
CA GLN A 127 23.93 -28.09 -29.06
C GLN A 127 24.92 -27.11 -28.40
N ILE A 128 25.60 -27.55 -27.34
CA ILE A 128 26.42 -26.66 -26.48
C ILE A 128 27.74 -26.25 -27.17
N LEU A 129 28.24 -27.04 -28.13
CA LEU A 129 29.52 -26.77 -28.81
C LEU A 129 29.41 -25.91 -30.09
N LYS A 130 28.22 -25.74 -30.68
CA LYS A 130 28.04 -24.80 -31.81
C LYS A 130 28.06 -23.33 -31.38
N LEU A 131 27.72 -23.05 -30.12
CA LEU A 131 27.73 -21.69 -29.56
C LEU A 131 29.14 -21.22 -29.20
N ALA A 132 30.00 -22.10 -28.69
CA ALA A 132 31.35 -21.72 -28.26
C ALA A 132 32.29 -21.36 -29.43
N ALA A 133 32.15 -22.01 -30.59
CA ALA A 133 33.01 -21.77 -31.75
C ALA A 133 32.70 -20.46 -32.52
N ASN A 134 31.51 -19.88 -32.32
CA ASN A 134 31.12 -18.61 -32.96
C ASN A 134 31.51 -17.37 -32.13
N ILE A 135 31.98 -17.54 -30.89
CA ILE A 135 32.27 -16.45 -29.94
C ILE A 135 33.53 -15.66 -30.31
N GLU A 136 34.45 -16.22 -31.11
CA GLU A 136 35.69 -15.54 -31.50
C GLU A 136 35.58 -14.73 -32.80
N LYS A 137 34.51 -14.88 -33.59
CA LYS A 137 34.38 -14.20 -34.90
C LYS A 137 33.59 -12.88 -34.87
N GLU A 138 32.86 -12.56 -33.81
CA GLU A 138 31.95 -11.40 -33.76
C GLU A 138 32.31 -10.34 -32.71
N LYS A 139 33.61 -10.16 -32.43
CA LYS A 139 34.09 -9.05 -31.58
C LYS A 139 34.26 -7.70 -32.31
N ASN A 140 34.04 -7.64 -33.63
CA ASN A 140 34.47 -6.51 -34.47
C ASN A 140 33.35 -5.81 -35.29
N SER A 141 32.17 -5.55 -34.71
CA SER A 141 31.22 -4.64 -35.40
C SER A 141 30.33 -3.82 -34.46
N GLY A 142 30.85 -2.65 -34.07
CA GLY A 142 30.24 -1.32 -34.21
C GLY A 142 28.78 -1.05 -33.79
N GLU A 143 28.67 -0.25 -32.73
CA GLU A 143 27.74 0.88 -32.50
C GLU A 143 26.23 0.73 -32.79
N LEU A 144 25.44 0.75 -31.71
CA LEU A 144 24.05 1.20 -31.71
C LEU A 144 23.93 2.40 -30.75
N CYS A 145 24.07 3.59 -31.33
CA CYS A 145 23.88 4.86 -30.64
C CYS A 145 22.37 5.12 -30.44
N LEU A 146 21.89 5.13 -29.20
CA LEU A 146 20.56 5.62 -28.83
C LEU A 146 20.77 6.92 -28.03
N SER A 147 20.39 8.04 -28.66
CA SER A 147 20.56 9.41 -28.19
C SER A 147 20.01 9.64 -26.78
N TYR A 148 20.85 10.18 -25.89
CA TYR A 148 20.47 10.66 -24.55
C TYR A 148 19.99 12.12 -24.63
N PRO A 149 18.68 12.42 -24.51
CA PRO A 149 18.13 13.72 -24.85
C PRO A 149 17.86 14.58 -23.60
N LEU A 150 18.83 14.71 -22.68
CA LEU A 150 18.68 15.61 -21.52
C LEU A 150 19.52 16.90 -21.60
N GLU A 151 20.35 17.07 -22.62
CA GLU A 151 21.23 18.24 -22.75
C GLU A 151 20.46 19.57 -22.88
N ASP A 152 19.26 19.55 -23.48
CA ASP A 152 18.45 20.75 -23.75
C ASP A 152 17.39 21.08 -22.67
N ILE A 153 17.29 20.30 -21.58
CA ILE A 153 16.24 20.50 -20.56
C ILE A 153 16.79 21.32 -19.39
N PRO A 154 16.16 22.45 -19.01
CA PRO A 154 16.64 23.28 -17.92
C PRO A 154 16.75 22.53 -16.58
N GLU A 155 17.81 22.82 -15.82
CA GLU A 155 17.88 22.34 -14.45
C GLU A 155 16.78 22.97 -13.59
N LEU A 156 16.17 22.14 -12.75
CA LEU A 156 15.19 22.60 -11.76
C LEU A 156 15.91 23.43 -10.70
N LEU A 157 15.39 24.63 -10.41
CA LEU A 157 15.82 25.46 -9.30
C LEU A 157 15.73 24.62 -8.05
N PRO A 158 16.85 24.33 -7.38
CA PRO A 158 16.79 23.56 -6.16
C PRO A 158 15.93 24.36 -5.19
N THR A 159 14.93 23.71 -4.59
CA THR A 159 14.35 24.33 -3.39
C THR A 159 15.51 24.54 -2.41
N ASN A 160 15.53 25.68 -1.68
CA ASN A 160 16.49 26.01 -0.63
C ASN A 160 16.39 25.03 0.54
N ILE A 161 16.80 23.83 0.20
CA ILE A 161 16.93 22.67 1.00
C ILE A 161 18.26 22.14 0.49
N SER A 162 19.33 22.82 0.88
CA SER A 162 20.68 22.30 1.04
C SER A 162 20.83 20.81 1.45
N GLY A 163 20.05 19.79 1.05
CA GLY A 163 20.20 18.42 1.53
C GLY A 163 20.20 17.35 0.46
N PRO A 164 20.72 16.15 0.78
CA PRO A 164 21.13 15.16 -0.22
C PRO A 164 20.00 14.50 -0.98
N GLY A 165 18.75 14.79 -0.61
CA GLY A 165 17.71 13.90 -1.04
C GLY A 165 17.30 13.99 -2.49
N LEU A 166 17.27 15.22 -2.97
CA LEU A 166 17.15 15.44 -4.39
C LEU A 166 18.34 14.84 -5.16
N GLN A 167 19.53 14.87 -4.58
CA GLN A 167 20.75 14.36 -5.21
C GLN A 167 20.81 12.84 -5.27
N LEU A 168 20.36 12.12 -4.24
CA LEU A 168 20.25 10.66 -4.27
C LEU A 168 19.11 10.19 -5.17
N LEU A 169 18.00 10.93 -5.22
CA LEU A 169 17.00 10.72 -6.26
C LEU A 169 17.64 10.88 -7.65
N LYS A 170 18.33 11.99 -7.92
CA LYS A 170 19.09 12.18 -9.18
C LYS A 170 20.09 11.05 -9.44
N LYS A 171 20.80 10.55 -8.41
CA LYS A 171 21.73 9.41 -8.53
C LYS A 171 21.01 8.10 -8.88
N SER A 172 19.88 7.82 -8.22
CA SER A 172 19.02 6.67 -8.55
C SER A 172 18.46 6.73 -9.96
N LEU A 173 18.25 7.94 -10.46
CA LEU A 173 17.77 8.20 -11.81
C LEU A 173 18.91 8.27 -12.82
N ARG A 174 20.18 8.12 -12.44
CA ARG A 174 21.29 8.14 -13.41
C ARG A 174 21.21 7.09 -14.51
N PRO A 175 20.68 5.87 -14.31
CA PRO A 175 20.41 4.96 -15.43
C PRO A 175 19.51 5.61 -16.50
N LEU A 176 18.74 6.64 -16.12
CA LEU A 176 17.92 7.47 -17.00
C LEU A 176 18.63 8.73 -17.50
N THR A 177 19.44 9.36 -16.65
CA THR A 177 19.93 10.71 -16.91
C THR A 177 21.40 10.82 -17.32
N ASP A 178 22.22 9.81 -17.05
CA ASP A 178 23.67 9.84 -17.25
C ASP A 178 24.07 8.99 -18.48
N PRO A 179 24.61 9.61 -19.55
CA PRO A 179 25.01 8.88 -20.76
C PRO A 179 26.24 7.99 -20.56
N ASN A 180 27.02 8.20 -19.49
CA ASN A 180 28.29 7.51 -19.26
C ASN A 180 28.17 6.25 -18.38
N ILE A 181 26.96 5.86 -17.98
CA ILE A 181 26.78 4.63 -17.20
C ILE A 181 26.89 3.42 -18.11
N GLU A 182 27.90 2.59 -17.85
CA GLU A 182 28.01 1.25 -18.43
C GLU A 182 26.83 0.40 -17.94
N ILE A 183 25.92 0.10 -18.86
CA ILE A 183 24.82 -0.84 -18.65
C ILE A 183 25.34 -2.20 -19.13
N ASP A 184 25.51 -3.14 -18.21
CA ASP A 184 25.86 -4.52 -18.56
C ASP A 184 24.62 -5.20 -19.18
N TYR A 185 24.60 -5.32 -20.51
CA TYR A 185 23.57 -6.03 -21.26
C TYR A 185 24.21 -6.88 -22.36
N ASP A 186 23.88 -8.18 -22.39
CA ASP A 186 24.40 -9.07 -23.43
C ASP A 186 23.54 -8.92 -24.69
N ILE A 187 24.12 -8.29 -25.73
CA ILE A 187 23.49 -8.07 -27.05
C ILE A 187 23.13 -9.42 -27.70
N LYS A 188 23.84 -10.51 -27.34
CA LYS A 188 23.69 -11.84 -27.94
C LYS A 188 22.38 -12.55 -27.59
N ASP A 189 21.68 -12.11 -26.54
CA ASP A 189 20.47 -12.77 -26.04
C ASP A 189 19.18 -12.34 -26.78
N PHE A 190 19.24 -11.35 -27.67
CA PHE A 190 18.05 -10.74 -28.27
C PHE A 190 18.20 -10.47 -29.78
N GLN A 191 17.14 -10.70 -30.56
CA GLN A 191 17.08 -10.29 -31.97
C GLN A 191 17.01 -8.75 -32.08
N LYS A 192 17.47 -8.17 -33.22
CA LYS A 192 17.55 -6.72 -33.49
C LYS A 192 16.28 -5.91 -33.12
N GLY A 193 15.08 -6.52 -33.17
CA GLY A 193 13.82 -5.87 -32.78
C GLY A 193 13.52 -5.77 -31.27
N TYR A 194 14.22 -6.53 -30.42
CA TYR A 194 14.00 -6.60 -28.97
C TYR A 194 15.07 -5.87 -28.13
N HIS A 195 16.04 -5.24 -28.77
CA HIS A 195 17.17 -4.58 -28.11
C HIS A 195 16.71 -3.46 -27.16
N SER A 196 15.67 -2.69 -27.52
CA SER A 196 15.12 -1.62 -26.67
C SER A 196 14.48 -2.14 -25.37
N VAL A 197 13.80 -3.29 -25.43
CA VAL A 197 13.16 -3.91 -24.26
C VAL A 197 14.21 -4.52 -23.33
N ALA A 198 15.21 -5.20 -23.89
CA ALA A 198 16.32 -5.76 -23.12
C ALA A 198 17.15 -4.67 -22.42
N PHE A 199 17.43 -3.57 -23.13
CA PHE A 199 18.11 -2.40 -22.60
C PHE A 199 17.33 -1.77 -21.43
N ASN A 200 16.04 -1.51 -21.60
CA ASN A 200 15.19 -0.99 -20.53
C ASN A 200 15.01 -1.97 -19.36
N MET A 201 15.08 -3.28 -19.62
CA MET A 201 15.07 -4.30 -18.56
C MET A 201 16.37 -4.27 -17.74
N ALA A 202 17.52 -4.09 -18.36
CA ALA A 202 18.80 -3.91 -17.66
C ALA A 202 18.80 -2.63 -16.81
N ARG A 203 18.31 -1.51 -17.37
CA ARG A 203 18.11 -0.25 -16.63
C ARG A 203 17.13 -0.42 -15.46
N GLN A 204 16.02 -1.13 -15.66
CA GLN A 204 15.06 -1.43 -14.60
C GLN A 204 15.70 -2.22 -13.46
N ARG A 205 16.55 -3.21 -13.77
CA ARG A 205 17.29 -3.95 -12.73
C ARG A 205 18.19 -3.03 -11.93
N LEU A 206 18.92 -2.12 -12.58
CA LEU A 206 19.74 -1.12 -11.90
C LEU A 206 18.92 -0.17 -11.02
N LEU A 207 17.75 0.27 -11.49
CA LEU A 207 16.81 1.09 -10.70
C LEU A 207 16.34 0.35 -9.42
N GLU A 208 16.19 -0.97 -9.48
CA GLU A 208 15.77 -1.80 -8.34
C GLU A 208 16.93 -2.27 -7.43
N ASP A 209 18.13 -2.53 -7.98
CA ASP A 209 19.26 -3.11 -7.25
C ASP A 209 20.02 -2.08 -6.38
N ASN A 210 20.00 -0.79 -6.74
CA ASN A 210 21.00 0.19 -6.28
C ASN A 210 20.60 1.10 -5.10
N ALA A 211 19.53 0.81 -4.33
CA ALA A 211 18.99 1.81 -3.42
C ALA A 211 19.86 2.21 -2.21
N LEU A 212 20.42 1.22 -1.52
CA LEU A 212 21.20 1.42 -0.28
C LEU A 212 22.68 1.69 -0.58
N ASP A 213 23.25 0.97 -1.55
CA ASP A 213 24.66 1.08 -1.92
C ASP A 213 24.95 2.46 -2.53
N THR A 214 24.02 3.00 -3.33
CA THR A 214 24.07 4.36 -3.88
C THR A 214 24.19 5.43 -2.80
N ALA A 215 23.47 5.28 -1.69
CA ALA A 215 23.46 6.23 -0.58
C ALA A 215 24.82 6.23 0.15
N LEU A 216 25.36 5.04 0.42
CA LEU A 216 26.64 4.85 1.11
C LEU A 216 27.82 5.36 0.28
N GLU A 217 27.89 5.02 -1.01
CA GLU A 217 28.92 5.54 -1.91
C GLU A 217 28.95 7.07 -1.96
N ARG A 218 27.77 7.71 -1.89
CA ARG A 218 27.70 9.17 -1.92
C ARG A 218 28.21 9.81 -0.64
N TRP A 219 27.83 9.27 0.52
CA TRP A 219 28.34 9.73 1.82
C TRP A 219 29.87 9.67 1.82
N LYS A 220 30.42 8.56 1.32
CA LYS A 220 31.86 8.36 1.16
C LYS A 220 32.49 9.41 0.25
N TRP A 221 31.95 9.60 -0.96
CA TRP A 221 32.48 10.58 -1.92
C TRP A 221 32.47 12.01 -1.39
N ASP A 222 31.37 12.46 -0.75
CA ASP A 222 31.29 13.82 -0.19
C ASP A 222 32.25 14.03 0.98
N HIS A 223 32.47 12.98 1.78
CA HIS A 223 33.45 13.01 2.84
C HIS A 223 34.88 13.12 2.27
N GLU A 224 35.21 12.30 1.26
CA GLU A 224 36.51 12.34 0.57
C GLU A 224 36.77 13.71 -0.08
N GLN A 225 35.77 14.29 -0.74
CA GLN A 225 35.89 15.62 -1.34
C GLN A 225 36.12 16.72 -0.28
N LEU A 226 35.46 16.63 0.88
CA LEU A 226 35.66 17.58 1.97
C LEU A 226 37.07 17.45 2.57
N VAL A 227 37.57 16.22 2.70
CA VAL A 227 38.94 15.93 3.15
C VAL A 227 39.96 16.50 2.15
N GLN A 228 39.75 16.27 0.85
CA GLN A 228 40.60 16.81 -0.23
C GLN A 228 40.63 18.34 -0.25
N ARG A 229 39.52 19.01 0.08
CA ARG A 229 39.41 20.47 0.16
C ARG A 229 39.94 21.08 1.48
N GLY A 230 40.60 20.28 2.34
CA GLY A 230 41.30 20.79 3.52
C GLY A 230 40.51 20.81 4.83
N GLY A 231 39.42 20.02 4.95
CA GLY A 231 38.86 19.41 6.17
C GLY A 231 38.42 20.26 7.38
N LEU A 232 39.12 21.35 7.70
CA LEU A 232 39.02 22.10 8.96
C LEU A 232 38.49 23.53 8.78
N ARG A 233 38.51 24.08 7.55
CA ARG A 233 38.09 25.48 7.27
C ARG A 233 36.67 25.62 6.69
N PHE A 234 36.00 24.52 6.37
CA PHE A 234 34.67 24.53 5.76
C PHE A 234 33.63 23.87 6.67
N SER A 235 32.38 24.36 6.64
CA SER A 235 31.29 23.72 7.38
C SER A 235 31.04 22.32 6.83
N LYS A 236 30.95 21.33 7.73
CA LYS A 236 30.69 19.94 7.33
C LYS A 236 29.32 19.84 6.67
N THR A 237 29.27 19.29 5.45
CA THR A 237 28.02 18.92 4.80
C THR A 237 27.36 17.77 5.55
N LEU A 238 26.02 17.65 5.50
CA LEU A 238 25.31 16.54 6.17
C LEU A 238 25.85 15.18 5.74
N ASN A 239 26.13 14.95 4.46
CA ASN A 239 26.66 13.67 3.97
C ASN A 239 28.01 13.30 4.59
N SER A 240 28.91 14.28 4.77
CA SER A 240 30.18 14.05 5.44
C SER A 240 29.96 13.65 6.91
N ILE A 241 28.99 14.30 7.59
CA ILE A 241 28.59 13.94 8.95
C ILE A 241 27.97 12.53 8.99
N LEU A 242 27.11 12.18 8.04
CA LEU A 242 26.50 10.84 7.95
C LEU A 242 27.56 9.75 7.72
N PHE A 243 28.56 10.01 6.87
CA PHE A 243 29.68 9.10 6.65
C PHE A 243 30.54 8.93 7.91
N GLU A 244 30.81 10.03 8.64
CA GLU A 244 31.53 10.00 9.91
C GLU A 244 30.77 9.14 10.93
N TRP A 245 29.46 9.35 11.08
CA TRP A 245 28.62 8.53 11.96
C TRP A 245 28.61 7.06 11.53
N HIS A 246 28.48 6.79 10.23
CA HIS A 246 28.51 5.45 9.67
C HIS A 246 29.82 4.72 9.98
N SER A 247 30.95 5.38 9.73
CA SER A 247 32.30 4.86 9.97
C SER A 247 32.55 4.57 11.45
N LEU A 248 32.04 5.41 12.35
CA LEU A 248 32.13 5.22 13.80
C LEU A 248 31.17 4.13 14.33
N MET A 249 30.06 3.91 13.64
CA MET A 249 29.06 2.92 14.04
C MET A 249 29.49 1.49 13.70
N ILE A 250 30.21 1.28 12.59
CA ILE A 250 30.63 -0.07 12.14
C ILE A 250 31.43 -0.83 13.20
N PRO A 251 32.50 -0.27 13.82
CA PRO A 251 33.27 -0.98 14.84
C PRO A 251 32.42 -1.41 16.04
N LEU A 252 31.49 -0.55 16.48
CA LEU A 252 30.60 -0.84 17.62
C LEU A 252 29.56 -1.91 17.27
N ILE A 253 29.06 -1.95 16.03
CA ILE A 253 28.19 -3.03 15.57
C ILE A 253 28.97 -4.35 15.52
N LYS A 254 30.20 -4.34 14.99
CA LYS A 254 31.08 -5.53 14.94
C LYS A 254 31.37 -6.04 16.34
N GLU A 255 31.70 -5.16 17.28
CA GLU A 255 31.90 -5.51 18.68
C GLU A 255 30.64 -6.13 19.32
N GLU A 256 29.46 -5.57 19.06
CA GLU A 256 28.21 -6.14 19.59
C GLU A 256 27.86 -7.48 18.95
N ILE A 257 28.17 -7.69 17.67
CA ILE A 257 28.05 -8.99 17.01
C ILE A 257 28.97 -10.02 17.67
N GLU A 258 30.23 -9.67 17.94
CA GLU A 258 31.17 -10.56 18.64
C GLU A 258 30.71 -10.88 20.07
N ARG A 259 30.20 -9.89 20.81
CA ARG A 259 29.58 -10.12 22.13
C ARG A 259 28.39 -11.08 22.04
N CYS A 260 27.55 -10.96 21.00
CA CYS A 260 26.46 -11.89 20.76
C CYS A 260 26.95 -13.31 20.48
N LYS A 261 27.99 -13.47 19.63
CA LYS A 261 28.61 -14.78 19.36
C LYS A 261 29.18 -15.41 20.62
N ASN A 262 29.94 -14.65 21.41
CA ASN A 262 30.49 -15.13 22.69
C ASN A 262 29.39 -15.56 23.66
N THR A 263 28.28 -14.82 23.72
CA THR A 263 27.14 -15.17 24.59
C THR A 263 26.43 -16.45 24.11
N ILE A 264 26.27 -16.64 22.80
CA ILE A 264 25.66 -17.84 22.20
C ILE A 264 26.55 -19.07 22.45
N ASN A 265 27.88 -18.93 22.27
CA ASN A 265 28.84 -20.01 22.51
C ASN A 265 28.87 -20.40 24.00
N ASN A 266 28.91 -19.43 24.92
CA ASN A 266 28.94 -19.68 26.36
C ASN A 266 27.63 -20.30 26.91
N PHE A 267 26.50 -20.13 26.21
CA PHE A 267 25.22 -20.74 26.61
C PHE A 267 25.24 -22.27 26.44
N VAL A 268 26.03 -22.78 25.50
CA VAL A 268 26.21 -24.23 25.29
C VAL A 268 26.89 -24.87 26.51
N ASP A 269 27.69 -24.11 27.27
CA ASP A 269 28.48 -24.57 28.41
C ASP A 269 27.80 -24.43 29.80
N LYS A 270 26.47 -24.26 29.84
CA LYS A 270 25.62 -24.31 31.07
C LYS A 270 26.09 -23.44 32.27
N LYS A 271 26.45 -22.16 32.07
CA LYS A 271 26.62 -21.21 33.19
C LYS A 271 25.60 -20.06 33.18
N LEU A 272 25.23 -19.66 34.41
CA LEU A 272 24.17 -18.73 34.82
C LEU A 272 24.02 -17.48 33.92
N VAL A 273 22.77 -17.16 33.58
CA VAL A 273 22.42 -16.11 32.60
C VAL A 273 21.95 -14.84 33.32
N ASP A 274 22.77 -13.79 33.29
CA ASP A 274 22.34 -12.42 33.60
C ASP A 274 21.29 -11.90 32.60
N ASN A 275 20.42 -10.98 33.01
CA ASN A 275 19.37 -10.40 32.16
C ASN A 275 19.91 -9.79 30.83
N VAL A 276 21.14 -9.26 30.83
CA VAL A 276 21.80 -8.68 29.64
C VAL A 276 22.20 -9.77 28.64
N ASN A 277 22.63 -10.93 29.15
CA ASN A 277 22.96 -12.09 28.30
C ASN A 277 21.69 -12.69 27.68
N ASN A 278 20.57 -12.68 28.40
CA ASN A 278 19.28 -13.12 27.87
C ASN A 278 18.78 -12.24 26.70
N ASP A 279 18.98 -10.92 26.77
CA ASP A 279 18.68 -10.03 25.65
C ASP A 279 19.55 -10.34 24.43
N ARG A 280 20.86 -10.50 24.59
CA ARG A 280 21.79 -10.86 23.49
C ARG A 280 21.49 -12.22 22.88
N LEU A 281 21.08 -13.21 23.67
CA LEU A 281 20.62 -14.50 23.14
C LEU A 281 19.38 -14.33 22.25
N SER A 282 18.47 -13.41 22.61
CA SER A 282 17.22 -13.23 21.87
C SER A 282 17.36 -12.57 20.49
N TYR A 283 18.27 -11.59 20.33
CA TYR A 283 18.46 -10.89 19.06
C TYR A 283 19.78 -11.22 18.36
N GLY A 284 20.72 -11.88 19.05
CA GLY A 284 22.08 -12.13 18.57
C GLY A 284 22.13 -12.94 17.27
N VAL A 285 21.24 -13.92 17.10
CA VAL A 285 21.15 -14.69 15.84
C VAL A 285 20.71 -13.80 14.67
N PHE A 286 19.80 -12.86 14.92
CA PHE A 286 19.19 -12.03 13.89
C PHE A 286 20.08 -10.87 13.44
N ILE A 287 20.86 -10.28 14.34
CA ILE A 287 21.77 -9.18 13.99
C ILE A 287 22.95 -9.65 13.11
N GLN A 288 23.25 -10.96 13.11
CA GLN A 288 24.30 -11.56 12.27
C GLN A 288 23.88 -11.79 10.81
N LEU A 289 22.59 -11.68 10.50
CA LEU A 289 22.04 -12.03 9.18
C LEU A 289 22.36 -11.02 8.07
N LEU A 290 22.84 -9.82 8.44
CA LEU A 290 23.19 -8.75 7.52
C LEU A 290 24.56 -8.16 7.89
N ALA A 291 25.27 -7.67 6.87
CA ALA A 291 26.57 -7.02 7.06
C ALA A 291 26.45 -5.77 7.98
N PRO A 292 27.44 -5.51 8.88
CA PRO A 292 27.46 -4.34 9.76
C PRO A 292 27.28 -3.01 9.03
N GLU A 293 27.84 -2.90 7.83
CA GLU A 293 27.77 -1.74 6.96
C GLU A 293 26.31 -1.45 6.57
N LYS A 294 25.54 -2.47 6.15
CA LYS A 294 24.12 -2.33 5.84
C LYS A 294 23.28 -1.98 7.08
N LEU A 295 23.56 -2.60 8.22
CA LEU A 295 22.86 -2.33 9.49
C LEU A 295 23.00 -0.85 9.92
N SER A 296 24.22 -0.31 9.81
CA SER A 296 24.48 1.10 10.10
C SER A 296 23.72 2.04 9.16
N THR A 297 23.81 1.79 7.84
CA THR A 297 23.14 2.61 6.82
C THR A 297 21.63 2.62 7.03
N ILE A 298 21.01 1.45 7.26
CA ILE A 298 19.57 1.35 7.52
C ILE A 298 19.18 2.13 8.78
N ALA A 299 19.93 2.00 9.87
CA ALA A 299 19.63 2.68 11.13
C ALA A 299 19.68 4.21 10.99
N ILE A 300 20.71 4.73 10.32
CA ILE A 300 20.85 6.17 10.04
C ILE A 300 19.69 6.65 9.16
N LEU A 301 19.43 5.97 8.03
CA LEU A 301 18.40 6.37 7.07
C LEU A 301 16.99 6.35 7.67
N GLU A 302 16.63 5.31 8.43
CA GLU A 302 15.30 5.19 9.02
C GLU A 302 15.05 6.18 10.16
N ILE A 303 16.07 6.52 10.95
CA ILE A 303 15.94 7.59 11.96
C ILE A 303 15.73 8.93 11.28
N LEU A 304 16.53 9.27 10.28
CA LEU A 304 16.35 10.50 9.53
C LEU A 304 14.98 10.54 8.84
N ARG A 305 14.53 9.45 8.23
CA ARG A 305 13.19 9.33 7.62
C ARG A 305 12.05 9.71 8.54
N LEU A 306 12.18 9.42 9.82
CA LEU A 306 11.12 9.63 10.79
C LEU A 306 11.11 11.03 11.41
N HIS A 307 12.00 11.95 11.01
CA HIS A 307 12.00 13.32 11.54
C HIS A 307 10.62 13.99 11.36
N SER A 308 10.21 14.76 12.36
CA SER A 308 8.92 15.47 12.43
C SER A 308 7.68 14.58 12.25
N THR A 309 7.77 13.28 12.56
CA THR A 309 6.62 12.36 12.48
C THR A 309 5.91 12.17 13.82
N GLY A 310 4.65 11.74 13.76
CA GLY A 310 3.89 11.35 14.95
C GLY A 310 3.37 12.52 15.81
N GLY A 311 3.38 13.74 15.28
CA GLY A 311 2.90 14.95 15.96
C GLY A 311 3.93 15.61 16.87
N ILE A 312 5.22 15.30 16.69
CA ILE A 312 6.35 15.92 17.40
C ILE A 312 7.07 16.81 16.39
N ALA A 313 7.14 18.11 16.65
CA ALA A 313 7.68 19.07 15.67
C ALA A 313 9.18 18.85 15.37
N GLN A 314 9.99 18.57 16.40
CA GLN A 314 11.46 18.44 16.34
C GLN A 314 11.93 17.02 16.70
N GLY A 315 11.24 15.98 16.21
CA GLY A 315 11.58 14.61 16.60
C GLY A 315 10.59 13.55 16.13
N MET A 316 10.67 12.38 16.77
CA MET A 316 9.77 11.26 16.52
C MET A 316 9.44 10.50 17.80
N LYS A 317 8.39 9.68 17.73
CA LYS A 317 8.04 8.74 18.80
C LYS A 317 9.06 7.61 18.85
N THR A 318 9.69 7.39 20.02
CA THR A 318 10.73 6.37 20.19
C THR A 318 10.27 4.96 19.78
N ALA A 319 9.04 4.57 20.14
CA ALA A 319 8.48 3.27 19.76
C ALA A 319 8.34 3.08 18.24
N ARG A 320 8.01 4.15 17.51
CA ARG A 320 7.90 4.12 16.04
C ARG A 320 9.29 4.01 15.40
N ALA A 321 10.26 4.75 15.90
CA ALA A 321 11.65 4.70 15.45
C ALA A 321 12.24 3.29 15.55
N ILE A 322 12.17 2.73 16.76
CA ILE A 322 12.67 1.39 17.07
C ILE A 322 12.05 0.33 16.13
N LEU A 323 10.72 0.33 15.99
CA LEU A 323 10.04 -0.67 15.14
C LEU A 323 10.29 -0.46 13.64
N SER A 324 10.48 0.78 13.18
CA SER A 324 10.77 1.07 11.76
C SER A 324 12.13 0.51 11.37
N VAL A 325 13.17 0.78 12.18
CA VAL A 325 14.52 0.25 11.95
C VAL A 325 14.51 -1.28 11.91
N GLY A 326 13.90 -1.93 12.90
CA GLY A 326 13.80 -3.40 12.94
C GLY A 326 13.04 -4.01 11.76
N LYS A 327 11.93 -3.39 11.31
CA LYS A 327 11.17 -3.85 10.13
C LYS A 327 11.95 -3.63 8.83
N SER A 328 12.75 -2.57 8.70
CA SER A 328 13.54 -2.31 7.50
C SER A 328 14.72 -3.28 7.37
N ILE A 329 15.34 -3.68 8.48
CA ILE A 329 16.41 -4.71 8.51
C ILE A 329 15.88 -6.07 8.06
N GLU A 330 14.74 -6.53 8.61
CA GLU A 330 14.09 -7.78 8.17
C GLU A 330 13.80 -7.78 6.67
N LYS A 331 13.30 -6.65 6.14
CA LYS A 331 13.01 -6.51 4.70
C LYS A 331 14.26 -6.56 3.84
N GLU A 332 15.36 -5.98 4.30
CA GLU A 332 16.63 -6.01 3.56
C GLU A 332 17.22 -7.43 3.56
N TYR A 333 17.17 -8.13 4.69
CA TYR A 333 17.60 -9.53 4.76
C TYR A 333 16.80 -10.42 3.78
N ALA A 334 15.48 -10.25 3.75
CA ALA A 334 14.63 -10.98 2.80
C ALA A 334 14.99 -10.67 1.33
N SER A 335 15.36 -9.42 1.04
CA SER A 335 15.85 -9.00 -0.29
C SER A 335 17.17 -9.70 -0.64
N GLU A 336 18.11 -9.77 0.30
CA GLU A 336 19.43 -10.37 0.07
C GLU A 336 19.36 -11.87 -0.17
N ILE A 337 18.51 -12.59 0.55
CA ILE A 337 18.27 -14.02 0.30
C ILE A 337 17.74 -14.24 -1.12
N LEU A 338 16.78 -13.42 -1.56
CA LEU A 338 16.25 -13.50 -2.92
C LEU A 338 17.32 -13.23 -3.98
N LYS A 339 18.25 -12.30 -3.72
CA LYS A 339 19.39 -12.03 -4.60
C LYS A 339 20.37 -13.21 -4.65
N LYS A 340 20.70 -13.81 -3.49
CA LYS A 340 21.61 -14.97 -3.40
C LYS A 340 21.03 -16.21 -4.08
N ASN A 341 19.71 -16.40 -4.00
CA ASN A 341 19.02 -17.52 -4.62
C ASN A 341 18.66 -17.28 -6.11
N LYS A 342 19.22 -16.27 -6.78
CA LYS A 342 19.00 -16.01 -8.23
C LYS A 342 19.40 -17.21 -9.12
N SER A 343 20.32 -18.06 -8.67
CA SER A 343 20.72 -19.30 -9.37
C SER A 343 19.61 -20.35 -9.44
N PHE A 344 18.63 -20.31 -8.54
CA PHE A 344 17.48 -21.23 -8.51
C PHE A 344 16.41 -20.94 -9.58
N LEU A 345 16.52 -19.81 -10.28
CA LEU A 345 15.67 -19.48 -11.44
C LEU A 345 16.16 -20.12 -12.74
N GLY A 346 17.27 -20.87 -12.72
CA GLY A 346 17.85 -21.56 -13.87
C GLY A 346 18.55 -20.59 -14.84
N LYS A 347 19.83 -20.83 -15.13
CA LYS A 347 20.56 -20.09 -16.18
C LYS A 347 20.24 -20.56 -17.60
N ASP A 348 19.53 -21.69 -17.75
CA ASP A 348 19.14 -22.28 -19.05
C ASP A 348 17.67 -22.03 -19.42
N ILE A 349 17.09 -20.95 -18.91
CA ILE A 349 15.75 -20.52 -19.30
C ILE A 349 15.92 -19.30 -20.20
N ASN A 350 15.56 -19.44 -21.48
CA ASN A 350 15.62 -18.34 -22.44
C ASN A 350 14.54 -17.30 -22.11
N LEU A 351 14.91 -16.38 -21.20
CA LEU A 351 14.05 -15.39 -20.57
C LEU A 351 13.31 -14.54 -21.61
N SER A 352 13.94 -14.26 -22.75
CA SER A 352 13.38 -13.43 -23.82
C SER A 352 12.13 -14.02 -24.48
N GLN A 353 12.09 -15.32 -24.76
CA GLN A 353 10.93 -16.00 -25.36
C GLN A 353 9.81 -16.26 -24.35
N ILE A 354 10.17 -16.43 -23.07
CA ILE A 354 9.20 -16.69 -22.00
C ILE A 354 8.55 -15.40 -21.49
N PHE A 355 9.30 -14.29 -21.39
CA PHE A 355 8.74 -12.97 -21.07
C PHE A 355 7.89 -12.40 -22.21
N GLY A 356 8.04 -12.91 -23.44
CA GLY A 356 7.19 -12.55 -24.58
C GLY A 356 5.82 -13.24 -24.61
N ASN A 357 5.60 -14.32 -23.83
CA ASN A 357 4.33 -15.05 -23.82
C ASN A 357 3.84 -15.35 -22.38
N PRO A 358 2.96 -14.48 -21.82
CA PRO A 358 2.56 -14.49 -20.41
C PRO A 358 1.98 -15.83 -19.90
N ARG A 359 1.31 -16.61 -20.77
CA ARG A 359 0.71 -17.91 -20.38
C ARG A 359 1.75 -19.02 -20.19
N GLN A 360 2.83 -19.01 -20.97
CA GLN A 360 3.89 -20.03 -20.87
C GLN A 360 4.82 -19.76 -19.68
N PHE A 361 5.08 -18.48 -19.36
CA PHE A 361 5.78 -18.07 -18.13
C PHE A 361 5.03 -18.55 -16.87
N GLN A 362 3.71 -18.37 -16.85
CA GLN A 362 2.87 -18.72 -15.71
C GLN A 362 2.79 -20.23 -15.46
N THR A 363 2.75 -21.03 -16.52
CA THR A 363 2.73 -22.50 -16.43
C THR A 363 4.07 -23.05 -15.92
N THR A 364 5.18 -22.39 -16.25
CA THR A 364 6.53 -22.80 -15.84
C THR A 364 6.84 -22.38 -14.40
N LEU A 365 6.37 -21.20 -13.99
CA LEU A 365 6.45 -20.73 -12.59
C LEU A 365 5.57 -21.54 -11.63
N GLN A 366 4.38 -21.96 -12.04
CA GLN A 366 3.52 -22.82 -11.22
C GLN A 366 4.14 -24.21 -11.02
N LYS A 367 4.79 -24.76 -12.06
CA LYS A 367 5.51 -26.05 -11.96
C LYS A 367 6.74 -25.97 -11.06
N THR A 368 7.46 -24.85 -11.03
CA THR A 368 8.62 -24.65 -10.14
C THR A 368 8.24 -24.28 -8.71
N GLN A 369 7.15 -23.53 -8.50
CA GLN A 369 6.61 -23.26 -7.16
C GLN A 369 6.05 -24.52 -6.49
N ASN A 370 5.42 -25.44 -7.22
CA ASN A 370 4.90 -26.69 -6.66
C ASN A 370 6.01 -27.67 -6.20
N ASN A 371 7.24 -27.53 -6.69
CA ASN A 371 8.37 -28.36 -6.29
C ASN A 371 9.14 -27.83 -5.06
N ILE A 372 8.82 -26.62 -4.58
CA ILE A 372 9.58 -25.94 -3.51
C ILE A 372 8.63 -25.58 -2.36
N ASN A 373 8.43 -26.53 -1.44
CA ASN A 373 7.71 -26.36 -0.17
C ASN A 373 8.57 -25.60 0.86
N PHE A 374 8.98 -24.38 0.53
CA PHE A 374 9.92 -23.61 1.34
C PHE A 374 9.31 -22.24 1.68
N GLU A 375 8.73 -22.11 2.88
CA GLU A 375 8.48 -20.82 3.53
C GLU A 375 9.85 -20.22 3.94
N ILE A 376 10.61 -19.66 2.98
CA ILE A 376 12.03 -19.26 3.15
C ILE A 376 12.24 -18.13 4.18
N ASN A 377 11.21 -17.57 4.81
CA ASN A 377 11.43 -16.57 5.86
C ASN A 377 10.30 -16.54 6.91
N PRO A 378 10.48 -17.15 8.10
CA PRO A 378 9.60 -16.87 9.22
C PRO A 378 9.72 -15.39 9.61
N LYS A 379 8.57 -14.71 9.71
CA LYS A 379 8.52 -13.30 10.14
C LYS A 379 9.17 -13.16 11.53
N TRP A 380 10.07 -12.18 11.70
CA TRP A 380 10.71 -11.99 12.99
C TRP A 380 9.68 -11.53 14.03
N PRO A 381 9.77 -11.99 15.30
CA PRO A 381 8.90 -11.50 16.36
C PRO A 381 9.03 -9.98 16.57
N THR A 382 7.94 -9.32 16.93
CA THR A 382 7.93 -7.86 17.15
C THR A 382 8.90 -7.45 18.27
N VAL A 383 9.09 -8.31 19.26
CA VAL A 383 10.07 -8.14 20.36
C VAL A 383 11.50 -8.09 19.82
N VAL A 384 11.87 -9.02 18.93
CA VAL A 384 13.20 -9.08 18.32
C VAL A 384 13.46 -7.83 17.49
N LYS A 385 12.49 -7.43 16.64
CA LYS A 385 12.56 -6.19 15.86
C LYS A 385 12.78 -4.97 16.77
N ALA A 386 12.08 -4.91 17.89
CA ALA A 386 12.21 -3.83 18.85
C ALA A 386 13.59 -3.81 19.55
N LYS A 387 14.14 -4.98 19.90
CA LYS A 387 15.47 -5.05 20.52
C LYS A 387 16.57 -4.63 19.53
N ILE A 388 16.56 -5.18 18.31
CA ILE A 388 17.52 -4.83 17.24
C ILE A 388 17.43 -3.34 16.90
N GLY A 389 16.22 -2.82 16.69
CA GLY A 389 16.04 -1.40 16.42
C GLY A 389 16.54 -0.53 17.57
N SER A 390 16.28 -0.91 18.82
CA SER A 390 16.70 -0.15 19.99
C SER A 390 18.22 -0.16 20.20
N ILE A 391 18.91 -1.28 19.96
CA ILE A 391 20.38 -1.34 20.12
C ILE A 391 21.07 -0.51 19.05
N LEU A 392 20.65 -0.61 17.77
CA LEU A 392 21.25 0.17 16.69
C LEU A 392 21.01 1.67 16.87
N ILE A 393 19.81 2.09 17.30
CA ILE A 393 19.55 3.49 17.62
C ILE A 393 20.40 3.95 18.82
N SER A 394 20.59 3.08 19.82
CA SER A 394 21.45 3.39 20.97
C SER A 394 22.90 3.61 20.55
N ILE A 395 23.44 2.76 19.69
CA ILE A 395 24.79 2.92 19.12
C ILE A 395 24.85 4.23 18.32
N LEU A 396 23.85 4.49 17.47
CA LEU A 396 23.77 5.73 16.71
C LEU A 396 23.77 6.97 17.62
N MET A 397 22.97 6.96 18.69
CA MET A 397 22.93 8.06 19.67
C MET A 397 24.26 8.26 20.40
N HIS A 398 25.03 7.20 20.61
CA HIS A 398 26.34 7.27 21.26
C HIS A 398 27.40 7.91 20.35
N VAL A 399 27.37 7.60 19.04
CA VAL A 399 28.37 8.10 18.08
C VAL A 399 27.99 9.41 17.40
N ALA A 400 26.70 9.67 17.21
CA ALA A 400 26.22 10.80 16.42
C ALA A 400 26.39 12.12 17.20
N LYS A 401 27.45 12.84 16.88
CA LYS A 401 27.79 14.17 17.42
C LYS A 401 27.78 15.21 16.31
N ILE A 402 27.48 16.47 16.68
CA ILE A 402 27.45 17.63 15.79
C ILE A 402 28.13 18.82 16.45
N ASP A 403 28.86 19.61 15.66
CA ASP A 403 29.64 20.76 16.11
C ASP A 403 28.75 22.01 16.21
N ILE A 404 28.50 22.53 17.42
CA ILE A 404 27.72 23.75 17.64
C ILE A 404 28.65 24.92 17.94
N VAL A 405 28.42 26.05 17.26
CA VAL A 405 29.05 27.33 17.59
C VAL A 405 28.09 28.13 18.48
N VAL A 406 28.48 28.37 19.73
CA VAL A 406 27.72 29.18 20.70
C VAL A 406 28.49 30.46 20.99
N LYS A 407 27.79 31.61 20.95
CA LYS A 407 28.33 32.88 21.46
C LYS A 407 28.15 32.93 22.97
N THR A 408 29.24 33.10 23.70
CA THR A 408 29.21 33.29 25.16
C THR A 408 28.67 34.68 25.51
N GLU A 409 28.29 34.89 26.78
CA GLU A 409 27.85 36.20 27.30
C GLU A 409 28.90 37.31 27.11
N LYS A 410 30.18 36.94 26.93
CA LYS A 410 31.30 37.84 26.65
C LYS A 410 31.53 38.14 25.15
N GLY A 411 30.76 37.52 24.25
CA GLY A 411 30.86 37.71 22.80
C GLY A 411 31.77 36.71 22.06
N ASP A 412 32.53 35.88 22.78
CA ASP A 412 33.42 34.88 22.18
C ASP A 412 32.65 33.69 21.60
N THR A 413 33.04 33.22 20.41
CA THR A 413 32.47 32.02 19.76
C THR A 413 33.23 30.76 20.18
N ILE A 414 32.56 29.85 20.88
CA ILE A 414 33.10 28.54 21.25
C ILE A 414 32.45 27.47 20.37
N SER A 415 33.26 26.58 19.78
CA SER A 415 32.79 25.39 19.07
C SER A 415 32.80 24.18 19.99
N GLN A 416 31.65 23.54 20.20
CA GLN A 416 31.50 22.36 21.06
C GLN A 416 30.77 21.23 20.34
N LYS A 417 31.29 20.00 20.46
CA LYS A 417 30.60 18.78 20.01
C LYS A 417 29.46 18.42 20.96
N THR A 418 28.24 18.36 20.44
CA THR A 418 27.05 17.95 21.19
C THR A 418 26.36 16.75 20.53
N PRO A 419 25.56 15.95 21.26
CA PRO A 419 24.79 14.86 20.66
C PRO A 419 23.81 15.36 19.60
N ALA A 420 23.79 14.69 18.45
CA ALA A 420 22.90 14.99 17.34
C ALA A 420 21.45 14.55 17.63
N PHE A 421 21.30 13.51 18.46
CA PHE A 421 20.02 12.95 18.91
C PHE A 421 20.01 12.85 20.43
N TYR A 422 18.87 13.16 21.05
CA TYR A 422 18.68 13.00 22.48
C TYR A 422 17.30 12.41 22.79
N HIS A 423 17.26 11.48 23.73
CA HIS A 423 16.04 10.81 24.15
C HIS A 423 15.42 11.53 25.34
N THR A 424 14.13 11.89 25.23
CA THR A 424 13.40 12.62 26.27
C THR A 424 11.96 12.13 26.37
N TYR A 425 11.19 12.70 27.29
CA TYR A 425 9.77 12.42 27.44
C TYR A 425 8.95 13.70 27.28
N GLN A 426 7.80 13.60 26.62
CA GLN A 426 6.81 14.66 26.51
C GLN A 426 5.46 14.19 27.06
N TYR A 427 4.73 15.11 27.69
CA TYR A 427 3.36 14.85 28.11
C TYR A 427 2.38 15.28 27.03
N GLN A 428 1.59 14.35 26.52
CA GLN A 428 0.51 14.64 25.56
C GLN A 428 -0.81 14.17 26.16
N LYS A 429 -1.73 15.10 26.41
CA LYS A 429 -3.03 14.82 27.06
C LYS A 429 -2.86 14.04 28.38
N GLY A 430 -1.92 14.47 29.22
CA GLY A 430 -1.62 13.84 30.52
C GLY A 430 -0.85 12.52 30.46
N ARG A 431 -0.51 11.97 29.27
CA ARG A 431 0.25 10.72 29.15
C ARG A 431 1.71 10.98 28.79
N LYS A 432 2.63 10.34 29.53
CA LYS A 432 4.08 10.35 29.27
C LYS A 432 4.39 9.58 27.98
N LEU A 433 5.06 10.23 27.05
CA LEU A 433 5.42 9.69 25.74
C LEU A 433 6.93 9.84 25.55
N GLY A 434 7.63 8.74 25.30
CA GLY A 434 9.05 8.77 24.93
C GLY A 434 9.24 9.30 23.51
N VAL A 435 10.15 10.25 23.36
CA VAL A 435 10.46 10.91 22.10
C VAL A 435 11.97 10.96 21.88
N ILE A 436 12.40 10.78 20.64
CA ILE A 436 13.77 11.08 20.21
C ILE A 436 13.71 12.45 19.55
N LYS A 437 14.43 13.41 20.12
CA LYS A 437 14.56 14.75 19.57
C LYS A 437 15.89 14.91 18.85
N LEU A 438 15.87 15.76 17.84
CA LEU A 438 17.05 16.13 17.08
C LEU A 438 17.60 17.45 17.63
N ASN A 439 18.92 17.60 17.59
CA ASN A 439 19.60 18.84 17.92
C ASN A 439 19.13 19.97 16.99
N ASP A 440 19.00 21.20 17.49
CA ASP A 440 18.53 22.34 16.68
C ASP A 440 19.45 22.62 15.49
N GLN A 441 20.75 22.40 15.62
CA GLN A 441 21.65 22.52 14.48
C GLN A 441 21.46 21.42 13.45
N LEU A 442 21.24 20.17 13.90
CA LEU A 442 20.85 19.10 12.98
C LEU A 442 19.52 19.46 12.33
N MET A 443 18.54 19.97 13.07
CA MET A 443 17.26 20.41 12.51
C MET A 443 17.43 21.54 11.51
N LYS A 444 18.29 22.53 11.76
CA LYS A 444 18.62 23.59 10.80
C LYS A 444 19.25 23.01 9.54
N LEU A 445 20.16 22.05 9.71
CA LEU A 445 20.68 21.26 8.60
C LEU A 445 19.51 20.57 7.92
N LEU A 446 18.78 19.62 8.51
CA LEU A 446 17.66 18.92 7.88
C LEU A 446 16.54 19.81 7.29
N SER A 447 16.23 20.98 7.87
CA SER A 447 15.24 21.93 7.35
C SER A 447 15.78 22.68 6.15
N SER A 448 17.06 23.01 6.21
CA SER A 448 17.81 23.40 5.03
C SER A 448 18.25 22.17 4.26
N GLN A 449 17.97 20.90 4.59
CA GLN A 449 18.57 19.74 3.93
C GLN A 449 17.58 18.55 3.88
N PRO A 450 16.65 18.44 2.90
CA PRO A 450 15.48 17.60 3.05
C PRO A 450 15.91 16.15 3.01
N LEU A 451 15.59 15.43 4.09
CA LEU A 451 15.90 14.02 4.20
C LEU A 451 15.10 13.13 3.26
N ARG A 452 14.01 13.64 2.67
CA ARG A 452 13.08 12.86 1.84
C ARG A 452 13.70 12.14 0.66
N GLY A 453 14.93 12.45 0.34
CA GLY A 453 15.63 11.68 -0.67
C GLY A 453 16.99 11.25 -0.20
N ASN A 454 17.44 11.58 1.02
CA ASN A 454 18.55 10.82 1.61
C ASN A 454 18.15 9.34 1.69
N ILE A 455 16.85 9.10 1.63
CA ILE A 455 16.20 7.81 1.55
C ILE A 455 15.85 7.58 0.08
N HIS A 456 16.59 6.69 -0.57
CA HIS A 456 16.31 6.29 -1.94
C HIS A 456 14.85 5.83 -2.07
N PRO A 457 14.09 6.32 -3.06
CA PRO A 457 12.77 5.78 -3.36
C PRO A 457 12.97 4.35 -3.88
N ARG A 458 12.77 3.34 -3.04
CA ARG A 458 12.92 1.93 -3.43
C ARG A 458 11.93 1.50 -4.54
N LEU A 459 10.92 2.33 -4.81
CA LEU A 459 9.77 2.01 -5.65
C LEU A 459 9.47 3.23 -6.56
N LEU A 460 10.18 3.31 -7.68
CA LEU A 460 9.97 4.28 -8.77
C LEU A 460 9.02 3.70 -9.85
N PRO A 461 8.48 4.52 -10.77
CA PRO A 461 7.81 4.00 -11.97
C PRO A 461 8.73 3.04 -12.73
N MET A 462 8.17 2.01 -13.37
CA MET A 462 8.95 0.99 -14.08
C MET A 462 9.13 1.38 -15.55
N LEU A 463 10.31 1.10 -16.13
CA LEU A 463 10.58 1.32 -17.57
C LEU A 463 9.99 0.22 -18.46
N VAL A 464 9.73 -0.94 -17.87
CA VAL A 464 9.22 -2.14 -18.52
C VAL A 464 7.89 -2.53 -17.89
N GLU A 465 7.12 -3.35 -18.60
CA GLU A 465 5.85 -3.86 -18.09
C GLU A 465 6.06 -4.56 -16.73
N PRO A 466 5.20 -4.29 -15.74
CA PRO A 466 5.27 -4.96 -14.45
C PRO A 466 5.15 -6.48 -14.56
N LYS A 467 5.77 -7.19 -13.62
CA LYS A 467 5.57 -8.62 -13.46
C LYS A 467 4.08 -8.90 -13.20
N PRO A 468 3.42 -9.75 -14.01
CA PRO A 468 2.03 -10.14 -13.77
C PRO A 468 1.80 -10.72 -12.37
N TRP A 469 0.63 -10.51 -11.81
CA TRP A 469 0.25 -11.09 -10.53
C TRP A 469 -0.07 -12.59 -10.69
N ILE A 470 0.69 -13.44 -9.99
CA ILE A 470 0.55 -14.91 -10.07
C ILE A 470 0.10 -15.49 -8.72
N SER A 471 0.58 -14.90 -7.63
CA SER A 471 0.19 -15.24 -6.26
C SER A 471 -0.04 -13.99 -5.44
N TRP A 472 -0.56 -14.15 -4.23
CA TRP A 472 -0.75 -13.05 -3.28
C TRP A 472 0.54 -12.26 -2.95
N ASP A 473 1.72 -12.81 -3.20
CA ASP A 473 3.04 -12.24 -2.89
C ASP A 473 4.04 -12.23 -4.08
N SER A 474 3.55 -12.45 -5.31
CA SER A 474 4.34 -12.45 -6.54
C SER A 474 3.63 -11.65 -7.63
N GLY A 475 4.11 -10.44 -7.90
CA GLY A 475 3.65 -9.52 -8.94
C GLY A 475 4.19 -8.10 -8.70
N GLY A 476 4.06 -7.22 -9.69
CA GLY A 476 4.58 -5.85 -9.66
C GLY A 476 6.05 -5.74 -10.08
N TYR A 477 6.97 -5.56 -9.13
CA TYR A 477 8.41 -5.40 -9.41
C TYR A 477 9.13 -6.73 -9.64
N TYR A 478 10.31 -6.69 -10.26
CA TYR A 478 11.08 -7.90 -10.60
C TYR A 478 11.97 -8.41 -9.47
N LEU A 479 12.64 -7.50 -8.74
CA LEU A 479 13.54 -7.82 -7.64
C LEU A 479 12.89 -7.49 -6.28
N SER A 480 12.11 -6.42 -6.22
CA SER A 480 11.39 -6.03 -4.99
C SER A 480 10.13 -6.86 -4.75
N LYS A 481 10.15 -7.71 -3.71
CA LYS A 481 8.94 -8.45 -3.28
C LYS A 481 7.79 -7.50 -2.92
N SER A 482 6.63 -7.73 -3.53
CA SER A 482 5.41 -6.95 -3.36
C SER A 482 4.22 -7.86 -3.05
N THR A 483 3.33 -7.43 -2.16
CA THR A 483 2.09 -8.16 -1.83
C THR A 483 0.90 -7.53 -2.55
N VAL A 484 -0.04 -8.37 -3.00
CA VAL A 484 -1.24 -7.92 -3.72
C VAL A 484 -2.15 -7.07 -2.85
N MET A 485 -2.17 -7.30 -1.53
CA MET A 485 -2.95 -6.55 -0.56
C MET A 485 -2.07 -5.78 0.43
N ARG A 486 -2.40 -4.51 0.67
CA ARG A 486 -1.83 -3.65 1.72
C ARG A 486 -2.48 -4.00 3.06
N SER A 487 -1.97 -5.02 3.76
CA SER A 487 -2.44 -5.38 5.10
C SER A 487 -1.86 -4.44 6.18
N ARG A 488 -2.68 -3.94 7.10
CA ARG A 488 -2.23 -3.19 8.30
C ARG A 488 -1.78 -4.14 9.41
N ASP A 489 -0.82 -5.00 9.12
CA ASP A 489 -0.30 -6.03 10.02
C ASP A 489 -1.38 -7.02 10.55
N SER A 490 -2.52 -7.20 9.88
CA SER A 490 -3.53 -8.22 10.27
C SER A 490 -3.14 -9.59 9.70
N LEU A 491 -2.86 -10.56 10.57
CA LEU A 491 -2.57 -11.94 10.15
C LEU A 491 -3.75 -12.61 9.48
N GLU A 492 -4.95 -12.44 10.06
CA GLU A 492 -6.20 -13.02 9.56
C GLU A 492 -6.45 -12.64 8.10
N GLN A 493 -6.28 -11.35 7.75
CA GLN A 493 -6.38 -10.87 6.36
C GLN A 493 -5.42 -11.62 5.42
N ILE A 494 -4.16 -11.78 5.82
CA ILE A 494 -3.14 -12.44 4.99
C ILE A 494 -3.44 -13.93 4.85
N GLN A 495 -3.90 -14.59 5.91
CA GLN A 495 -4.23 -16.02 5.88
C GLN A 495 -5.38 -16.30 4.91
N TYR A 496 -6.49 -15.55 5.01
CA TYR A 496 -7.61 -15.69 4.07
C TYR A 496 -7.18 -15.41 2.63
N LEU A 497 -6.32 -14.40 2.42
CA LEU A 497 -5.79 -14.07 1.11
C LEU A 497 -4.88 -15.18 0.55
N LYS A 498 -4.00 -15.76 1.38
CA LYS A 498 -3.12 -16.88 1.00
C LYS A 498 -3.95 -18.09 0.56
N ILE A 499 -4.94 -18.48 1.37
CA ILE A 499 -5.84 -19.60 1.05
C ILE A 499 -6.64 -19.32 -0.23
N ALA A 500 -7.14 -18.10 -0.42
CA ALA A 500 -7.86 -17.74 -1.65
C ALA A 500 -6.94 -17.76 -2.89
N SER A 501 -5.67 -17.39 -2.74
CA SER A 501 -4.66 -17.49 -3.80
C SER A 501 -4.35 -18.94 -4.14
N GLU A 502 -4.15 -19.81 -3.14
CA GLU A 502 -3.87 -21.25 -3.32
C GLU A 502 -5.03 -21.99 -4.00
N ARG A 503 -6.27 -21.59 -3.71
CA ARG A 503 -7.49 -22.11 -4.36
C ARG A 503 -7.75 -21.51 -5.75
N ASN A 504 -6.86 -20.65 -6.25
CA ASN A 504 -6.99 -19.96 -7.54
C ASN A 504 -8.26 -19.08 -7.67
N ASN A 505 -8.82 -18.62 -6.54
CA ASN A 505 -10.02 -17.78 -6.52
C ASN A 505 -9.74 -16.34 -6.97
N LEU A 506 -8.48 -15.90 -6.92
CA LEU A 506 -8.08 -14.50 -7.15
C LEU A 506 -7.74 -14.17 -8.61
N LYS A 507 -7.96 -15.10 -9.55
CA LYS A 507 -7.55 -14.94 -10.96
C LYS A 507 -8.02 -13.62 -11.59
N SER A 508 -9.31 -13.29 -11.47
CA SER A 508 -9.87 -12.05 -12.02
C SER A 508 -9.32 -10.80 -11.33
N ILE A 509 -8.97 -10.90 -10.05
CA ILE A 509 -8.34 -9.80 -9.32
C ILE A 509 -6.94 -9.52 -9.87
N PHE A 510 -6.16 -10.58 -10.08
CA PHE A 510 -4.82 -10.49 -10.67
C PHE A 510 -4.88 -9.91 -12.08
N GLU A 511 -5.78 -10.42 -12.92
CA GLU A 511 -5.97 -9.91 -14.29
C GLU A 511 -6.34 -8.43 -14.33
N GLY A 512 -7.27 -7.99 -13.46
CA GLY A 512 -7.64 -6.58 -13.37
C GLY A 512 -6.48 -5.68 -12.90
N LEU A 513 -5.65 -6.15 -11.95
CA LEU A 513 -4.45 -5.43 -11.53
C LEU A 513 -3.38 -5.38 -12.63
N ASP A 514 -3.24 -6.46 -13.39
CA ASP A 514 -2.31 -6.54 -14.51
C ASP A 514 -2.72 -5.58 -15.63
N VAL A 515 -4.02 -5.43 -15.91
CA VAL A 515 -4.53 -4.39 -16.83
C VAL A 515 -4.06 -3.00 -16.38
N LEU A 516 -4.36 -2.64 -15.13
CA LEU A 516 -3.98 -1.34 -14.57
C LEU A 516 -2.47 -1.11 -14.56
N GLY A 517 -1.69 -2.18 -14.33
CA GLY A 517 -0.23 -2.15 -14.31
C GLY A 517 0.41 -2.04 -15.69
N SER A 518 -0.20 -2.65 -16.70
CA SER A 518 0.30 -2.68 -18.09
C SER A 518 0.03 -1.39 -18.87
N THR A 519 -0.86 -0.51 -18.38
CA THR A 519 -1.11 0.79 -19.01
C THR A 519 0.14 1.67 -18.97
N ALA A 520 0.60 2.04 -20.16
CA ALA A 520 1.80 2.84 -20.36
C ALA A 520 1.55 4.35 -20.30
N TRP A 521 2.43 5.06 -19.62
CA TRP A 521 2.37 6.50 -19.42
C TRP A 521 3.61 7.19 -19.97
N ALA A 522 3.45 8.49 -20.25
CA ALA A 522 4.50 9.41 -20.65
C ALA A 522 4.31 10.77 -19.96
N ILE A 523 5.38 11.56 -19.90
CA ILE A 523 5.31 12.92 -19.35
C ILE A 523 4.73 13.87 -20.40
N ASN A 524 3.81 14.74 -19.97
CA ASN A 524 3.27 15.82 -20.77
C ASN A 524 4.31 16.95 -20.91
N ILE A 525 5.10 16.91 -21.98
CA ILE A 525 6.22 17.83 -22.22
C ILE A 525 5.76 19.31 -22.22
N PRO A 526 4.68 19.72 -22.93
CA PRO A 526 4.18 21.10 -22.88
C PRO A 526 3.88 21.59 -21.46
N VAL A 527 3.18 20.78 -20.66
CA VAL A 527 2.86 21.14 -19.26
C VAL A 527 4.13 21.17 -18.42
N PHE A 528 5.01 20.19 -18.58
CA PHE A 528 6.28 20.12 -17.86
C PHE A 528 7.14 21.38 -18.07
N ASN A 529 7.23 21.89 -19.30
CA ASN A 529 7.98 23.11 -19.60
C ASN A 529 7.43 24.34 -18.85
N VAL A 530 6.10 24.51 -18.81
CA VAL A 530 5.45 25.59 -18.06
C VAL A 530 5.71 25.43 -16.56
N VAL A 531 5.62 24.20 -16.05
CA VAL A 531 5.90 23.89 -14.64
C VAL A 531 7.34 24.22 -14.27
N ILE A 532 8.32 23.92 -15.14
CA ILE A 532 9.73 24.28 -14.92
C ILE A 532 9.90 25.79 -14.84
N GLU A 533 9.34 26.55 -15.77
CA GLU A 533 9.46 28.02 -15.79
C GLU A 533 8.88 28.63 -14.50
N VAL A 534 7.70 28.17 -14.09
CA VAL A 534 7.05 28.58 -12.83
C VAL A 534 7.89 28.18 -11.62
N TRP A 535 8.36 26.94 -11.58
CA TRP A 535 9.16 26.42 -10.47
C TRP A 535 10.46 27.21 -10.28
N ASN A 536 11.13 27.52 -11.41
CA ASN A 536 12.39 28.25 -11.46
C ASN A 536 12.23 29.75 -11.16
N SER A 537 11.03 30.32 -11.35
CA SER A 537 10.74 31.69 -10.90
C SER A 537 10.78 31.85 -9.37
N GLY A 538 10.59 30.75 -8.62
CA GLY A 538 10.53 30.77 -7.15
C GLY A 538 9.26 31.37 -6.54
N LEU A 539 8.31 31.83 -7.35
CA LEU A 539 7.07 32.46 -6.89
C LEU A 539 5.98 31.43 -6.52
N GLU A 540 4.98 31.87 -5.75
CA GLU A 540 3.78 31.06 -5.47
C GLU A 540 2.86 31.07 -6.69
N PHE A 541 2.50 29.89 -7.21
CA PHE A 541 1.71 29.79 -8.44
C PHE A 541 0.98 28.45 -8.57
N ALA A 542 -0.33 28.47 -8.89
CA ALA A 542 -1.14 27.27 -9.17
C ALA A 542 -0.93 26.08 -8.21
N GLY A 543 -0.84 26.35 -6.91
CA GLY A 543 -0.62 25.33 -5.87
C GLY A 543 0.85 24.96 -5.60
N ILE A 544 1.81 25.52 -6.34
CA ILE A 544 3.25 25.46 -6.07
C ILE A 544 3.57 26.56 -5.02
N PRO A 545 4.05 26.20 -3.80
CA PRO A 545 4.41 27.18 -2.78
C PRO A 545 5.67 27.97 -3.17
N PRO A 546 5.89 29.20 -2.64
CA PRO A 546 7.06 30.01 -2.97
C PRO A 546 8.35 29.40 -2.41
N ALA A 547 9.49 29.74 -3.03
CA ALA A 547 10.82 29.31 -2.59
C ALA A 547 11.17 29.85 -1.20
N GLU A 548 10.87 31.14 -0.97
CA GLU A 548 11.06 31.82 0.30
C GLU A 548 9.71 32.37 0.78
N PRO A 549 9.09 31.75 1.80
CA PRO A 549 7.84 32.29 2.35
C PRO A 549 8.13 33.57 3.11
N ASN A 550 7.39 34.65 2.83
CA ASN A 550 7.41 35.85 3.66
C ASN A 550 6.62 35.56 4.96
N ILE A 551 7.33 35.53 6.10
CA ILE A 551 6.74 35.18 7.40
C ILE A 551 6.64 36.44 8.27
N ALA A 552 5.44 36.99 8.39
CA ALA A 552 5.13 38.02 9.37
C ALA A 552 4.41 37.39 10.56
N PHE A 553 5.05 37.34 11.73
CA PHE A 553 4.37 36.95 12.97
C PHE A 553 3.59 38.15 13.52
N PRO A 554 2.40 37.93 14.12
CA PRO A 554 1.66 39.00 14.76
C PRO A 554 2.47 39.59 15.93
N PRO A 555 2.39 40.91 16.16
CA PRO A 555 3.07 41.54 17.28
C PRO A 555 2.61 40.93 18.60
N GLN A 556 3.53 40.79 19.55
CA GLN A 556 3.19 40.28 20.87
C GLN A 556 2.18 41.22 21.56
N PRO A 557 1.09 40.70 22.15
CA PRO A 557 0.10 41.54 22.82
C PRO A 557 0.75 42.25 24.03
N ILE A 558 0.46 43.54 24.16
CA ILE A 558 0.90 44.39 25.29
C ILE A 558 0.01 44.13 26.53
N SER A 559 -1.21 43.65 26.30
CA SER A 559 -2.20 43.26 27.32
C SER A 559 -1.66 42.20 28.28
N LYS A 560 -1.96 42.35 29.58
CA LYS A 560 -1.64 41.36 30.63
C LYS A 560 -2.68 40.23 30.71
N ASP A 561 -3.78 40.29 29.95
CA ASP A 561 -4.80 39.25 29.94
C ASP A 561 -4.24 37.91 29.43
N PRO A 562 -4.33 36.81 30.21
CA PRO A 562 -3.97 35.48 29.74
C PRO A 562 -4.67 35.07 28.44
N ALA A 563 -5.92 35.50 28.19
CA ALA A 563 -6.67 35.14 26.99
C ALA A 563 -6.01 35.68 25.70
N ASP A 564 -5.58 36.94 25.71
CA ASP A 564 -4.89 37.58 24.59
C ASP A 564 -3.57 36.87 24.28
N ARG A 565 -2.79 36.54 25.33
CA ARG A 565 -1.53 35.81 25.19
C ARG A 565 -1.73 34.41 24.63
N ILE A 566 -2.78 33.71 25.05
CA ILE A 566 -3.15 32.39 24.51
C ILE A 566 -3.55 32.52 23.04
N SER A 567 -4.36 33.52 22.67
CA SER A 567 -4.78 33.74 21.29
C SER A 567 -3.58 34.02 20.36
N TRP A 568 -2.65 34.88 20.79
CA TRP A 568 -1.41 35.16 20.07
C TRP A 568 -0.55 33.90 19.91
N GLN A 569 -0.39 33.10 20.96
CA GLN A 569 0.35 31.84 20.88
C GLN A 569 -0.29 30.85 19.90
N ILE A 570 -1.62 30.79 19.84
CA ILE A 570 -2.35 29.96 18.89
C ILE A 570 -2.11 30.46 17.46
N GLN A 571 -2.17 31.77 17.22
CA GLN A 571 -1.91 32.37 15.92
C GLN A 571 -0.46 32.14 15.46
N CYS A 572 0.54 32.39 16.31
CA CYS A 572 1.95 32.10 16.01
C CYS A 572 2.19 30.63 15.70
N LYS A 573 1.57 29.71 16.46
CA LYS A 573 1.63 28.26 16.18
C LYS A 573 0.98 27.91 14.85
N GLN A 574 -0.11 28.56 14.48
CA GLN A 574 -0.80 28.35 13.21
C GLN A 574 0.08 28.81 12.04
N ILE A 575 0.66 30.01 12.12
CA ILE A 575 1.58 30.54 11.09
C ILE A 575 2.81 29.64 10.95
N ALA A 576 3.44 29.24 12.06
CA ALA A 576 4.60 28.34 12.02
C ALA A 576 4.25 26.98 11.38
N LYS A 577 3.05 26.46 11.66
CA LYS A 577 2.56 25.22 11.04
C LYS A 577 2.30 25.40 9.54
N ASP A 578 1.74 26.53 9.12
CA ASP A 578 1.44 26.80 7.71
C ASP A 578 2.71 26.98 6.89
N VAL A 579 3.74 27.62 7.44
CA VAL A 579 5.08 27.69 6.84
C VAL A 579 5.69 26.29 6.69
N GLN A 580 5.63 25.46 7.74
CA GLN A 580 6.13 24.09 7.70
C GLN A 580 5.38 23.25 6.64
N ASN A 581 4.07 23.44 6.52
CA ASN A 581 3.26 22.78 5.49
C ASN A 581 3.67 23.22 4.08
N LYS A 582 3.82 24.54 3.83
CA LYS A 582 4.28 25.08 2.53
C LYS A 582 5.66 24.53 2.16
N GLN A 583 6.61 24.51 3.09
CA GLN A 583 7.92 23.90 2.88
C GLN A 583 7.82 22.40 2.55
N SER A 584 6.98 21.66 3.28
CA SER A 584 6.77 20.22 3.03
C SER A 584 6.17 19.94 1.66
N ILE A 585 5.22 20.77 1.22
CA ILE A 585 4.60 20.67 -0.11
C ILE A 585 5.62 21.00 -1.20
N ARG A 586 6.41 22.06 -1.04
CA ARG A 586 7.45 22.42 -2.01
C ARG A 586 8.49 21.30 -2.15
N CYS A 587 8.91 20.70 -1.04
CA CYS A 587 9.76 19.50 -1.08
C CYS A 587 9.12 18.38 -1.89
N ASP A 588 7.86 18.05 -1.62
CA ASP A 588 7.12 16.98 -2.32
C ASP A 588 7.03 17.21 -3.83
N ILE A 589 6.75 18.45 -4.24
CA ILE A 589 6.72 18.85 -5.65
C ILE A 589 8.11 18.68 -6.28
N ASN A 590 9.18 19.08 -5.60
CA ASN A 590 10.55 18.90 -6.11
C ASN A 590 10.86 17.42 -6.44
N TYR A 591 10.48 16.48 -5.56
CA TYR A 591 10.61 15.03 -5.85
C TYR A 591 9.86 14.63 -7.11
N LYS A 592 8.62 15.08 -7.24
CA LYS A 592 7.77 14.75 -8.40
C LYS A 592 8.37 15.30 -9.69
N LEU A 593 8.88 16.53 -9.67
CA LEU A 593 9.48 17.16 -10.83
C LEU A 593 10.79 16.51 -11.26
N GLU A 594 11.64 16.09 -10.31
CA GLU A 594 12.86 15.36 -10.67
C GLU A 594 12.57 13.97 -11.23
N ILE A 595 11.59 13.25 -10.68
CA ILE A 595 11.13 11.99 -11.28
C ILE A 595 10.57 12.26 -12.68
N ALA A 596 9.70 13.26 -12.83
CA ALA A 596 9.15 13.63 -14.14
C ALA A 596 10.25 14.00 -15.14
N ARG A 597 11.28 14.75 -14.72
CA ARG A 597 12.43 15.13 -15.54
C ARG A 597 13.20 13.92 -16.05
N ALA A 598 13.48 12.95 -15.18
CA ALA A 598 14.22 11.76 -15.56
C ALA A 598 13.44 10.81 -16.49
N PHE A 599 12.10 10.83 -16.43
CA PHE A 599 11.23 10.04 -17.29
C PHE A 599 10.68 10.84 -18.49
N LEU A 600 11.22 12.03 -18.81
CA LEU A 600 10.61 12.95 -19.77
C LEU A 600 10.40 12.31 -21.16
N HIS A 601 11.37 11.53 -21.62
CA HIS A 601 11.36 10.86 -22.92
C HIS A 601 11.21 9.34 -22.81
N GLU A 602 10.85 8.84 -21.63
CA GLU A 602 10.79 7.41 -21.34
C GLU A 602 9.35 6.91 -21.22
N LYS A 603 9.13 5.65 -21.59
CA LYS A 603 7.89 4.93 -21.28
C LYS A 603 7.90 4.53 -19.82
N MET A 604 6.79 4.76 -19.10
CA MET A 604 6.69 4.37 -17.70
C MET A 604 5.41 3.58 -17.39
N TYR A 605 5.52 2.66 -16.44
CA TYR A 605 4.42 1.83 -15.95
C TYR A 605 4.29 1.92 -14.43
N PHE A 606 3.05 1.80 -13.95
CA PHE A 606 2.74 1.86 -12.53
C PHE A 606 2.19 0.50 -12.07
N PRO A 607 2.97 -0.38 -11.44
CA PRO A 607 2.41 -1.60 -10.85
C PRO A 607 1.38 -1.23 -9.78
N HIS A 608 0.26 -1.95 -9.72
CA HIS A 608 -0.83 -1.70 -8.78
C HIS A 608 -0.96 -2.80 -7.73
N ASN A 609 -1.43 -2.45 -6.54
CA ASN A 609 -1.89 -3.37 -5.50
C ASN A 609 -3.21 -2.88 -4.88
N LEU A 610 -3.77 -3.62 -3.93
CA LEU A 610 -5.11 -3.39 -3.36
C LEU A 610 -5.03 -2.98 -1.89
N ASP A 611 -6.00 -2.23 -1.38
CA ASP A 611 -6.31 -2.26 0.05
C ASP A 611 -7.15 -3.51 0.40
N PHE A 612 -7.45 -3.73 1.69
CA PHE A 612 -8.21 -4.89 2.12
C PHE A 612 -9.65 -4.96 1.58
N ARG A 613 -10.16 -3.85 1.02
CA ARG A 613 -11.50 -3.77 0.41
C ARG A 613 -11.47 -4.06 -1.08
N GLY A 614 -10.29 -4.10 -1.69
CA GLY A 614 -10.10 -4.29 -3.13
C GLY A 614 -9.85 -3.01 -3.93
N ARG A 615 -9.71 -1.82 -3.30
CA ARG A 615 -9.41 -0.60 -4.08
C ARG A 615 -7.97 -0.64 -4.57
N ALA A 616 -7.77 -0.43 -5.87
CA ALA A 616 -6.45 -0.44 -6.48
C ALA A 616 -5.68 0.87 -6.22
N TYR A 617 -4.36 0.75 -6.05
CA TYR A 617 -3.42 1.85 -5.81
C TYR A 617 -2.08 1.55 -6.50
N PRO A 618 -1.46 2.54 -7.18
CA PRO A 618 -0.07 2.44 -7.63
C PRO A 618 0.87 2.12 -6.46
N ILE A 619 1.80 1.20 -6.66
CA ILE A 619 2.86 0.87 -5.69
C ILE A 619 3.87 2.02 -5.55
N PRO A 620 4.35 2.69 -6.63
CA PRO A 620 5.21 3.87 -6.51
C PRO A 620 4.50 5.01 -5.76
N PRO A 621 4.99 5.48 -4.60
CA PRO A 621 4.22 6.38 -3.74
C PRO A 621 4.40 7.87 -4.08
N HIS A 622 5.46 8.26 -4.78
CA HIS A 622 5.87 9.67 -4.92
C HIS A 622 5.26 10.36 -6.15
N PHE A 623 5.37 9.73 -7.32
CA PHE A 623 4.86 10.23 -8.58
C PHE A 623 3.99 9.15 -9.24
N ASN A 624 2.71 9.44 -9.45
CA ASN A 624 1.71 8.56 -10.06
C ASN A 624 0.44 9.36 -10.39
N HIS A 625 -0.45 8.80 -11.22
CA HIS A 625 -1.70 9.42 -11.69
C HIS A 625 -2.77 9.57 -10.60
N LEU A 626 -2.62 8.89 -9.45
CA LEU A 626 -3.53 9.02 -8.30
C LEU A 626 -3.19 10.25 -7.42
N GLY A 627 -2.12 10.98 -7.77
CA GLY A 627 -1.65 12.19 -7.08
C GLY A 627 -2.56 13.41 -7.22
N ASN A 628 -1.99 14.58 -6.88
CA ASN A 628 -2.66 15.88 -7.00
C ASN A 628 -2.78 16.34 -8.47
N ASP A 629 -3.53 17.41 -8.71
CA ASP A 629 -3.76 18.01 -10.05
C ASP A 629 -2.46 18.14 -10.87
N LEU A 630 -1.37 18.65 -10.27
CA LEU A 630 -0.06 18.72 -10.92
C LEU A 630 0.43 17.37 -11.46
N CYS A 631 0.34 16.28 -10.68
CA CYS A 631 0.73 14.95 -11.16
C CYS A 631 -0.13 14.48 -12.33
N ARG A 632 -1.44 14.79 -12.31
CA ARG A 632 -2.38 14.41 -13.37
C ARG A 632 -2.15 15.20 -14.65
N GLY A 633 -1.88 16.51 -14.54
CA GLY A 633 -1.52 17.35 -15.68
C GLY A 633 -0.18 16.97 -16.32
N LEU A 634 0.77 16.47 -15.51
CA LEU A 634 2.08 15.99 -15.99
C LEU A 634 2.03 14.62 -16.68
N LEU A 635 0.95 13.85 -16.56
CA LEU A 635 0.87 12.47 -17.06
C LEU A 635 -0.10 12.37 -18.23
N THR A 636 0.35 11.72 -19.30
CA THR A 636 -0.47 11.34 -20.47
C THR A 636 -0.25 9.86 -20.79
N PHE A 637 -1.10 9.26 -21.61
CA PHE A 637 -0.80 7.92 -22.12
C PHE A 637 0.41 7.98 -23.06
N HIS A 638 1.27 6.96 -22.99
CA HIS A 638 2.39 6.87 -23.93
C HIS A 638 1.89 6.62 -25.36
N GLU A 639 0.93 5.71 -25.50
CA GLU A 639 0.34 5.35 -26.77
C GLU A 639 -0.63 6.45 -27.22
N ALA A 640 -0.51 6.87 -28.48
CA ALA A 640 -1.37 7.89 -29.06
C ALA A 640 -2.42 7.22 -29.96
N LYS A 641 -3.68 7.66 -29.87
CA LYS A 641 -4.78 7.10 -30.65
C LYS A 641 -5.47 8.19 -31.46
N GLU A 642 -5.83 7.89 -32.71
CA GLU A 642 -6.55 8.82 -33.58
C GLU A 642 -7.93 9.14 -32.97
N ILE A 643 -8.25 10.42 -32.81
CA ILE A 643 -9.42 10.84 -32.03
C ILE A 643 -10.76 10.62 -32.75
N GLY A 644 -10.80 10.71 -34.07
CA GLY A 644 -12.04 10.70 -34.82
C GLY A 644 -12.99 11.85 -34.46
N GLU A 645 -14.22 11.77 -34.97
CA GLU A 645 -15.27 12.79 -34.73
C GLU A 645 -15.75 12.77 -33.27
N SER A 646 -16.03 11.59 -32.73
CA SER A 646 -16.46 11.41 -31.34
C SER A 646 -15.38 11.84 -30.35
N GLY A 647 -14.10 11.49 -30.60
CA GLY A 647 -13.02 11.85 -29.70
C GLY A 647 -12.74 13.35 -29.65
N LEU A 648 -12.85 14.08 -30.77
CA LEU A 648 -12.75 15.54 -30.74
C LEU A 648 -13.86 16.17 -29.88
N ARG A 649 -15.08 15.66 -30.00
CA ARG A 649 -16.20 16.06 -29.13
C ARG A 649 -15.92 15.74 -27.66
N TRP A 650 -15.39 14.56 -27.36
CA TRP A 650 -15.04 14.16 -25.99
C TRP A 650 -13.89 14.99 -25.38
N LEU A 651 -12.91 15.42 -26.18
CA LEU A 651 -11.87 16.35 -25.72
C LEU A 651 -12.45 17.70 -25.29
N LYS A 652 -13.41 18.24 -26.06
CA LYS A 652 -14.10 19.49 -25.67
C LYS A 652 -14.89 19.31 -24.38
N ILE A 653 -15.70 18.25 -24.30
CA ILE A 653 -16.47 17.90 -23.09
C ILE A 653 -15.54 17.71 -21.88
N HIS A 654 -14.39 17.08 -22.08
CA HIS A 654 -13.41 16.85 -21.03
C HIS A 654 -12.85 18.16 -20.47
N LEU A 655 -12.49 19.12 -21.34
CA LEU A 655 -12.07 20.45 -20.90
C LEU A 655 -13.16 21.13 -20.07
N ALA A 656 -14.42 21.12 -20.55
CA ALA A 656 -15.54 21.69 -19.81
C ALA A 656 -15.73 21.03 -18.42
N ASN A 657 -15.56 19.70 -18.33
CA ASN A 657 -15.63 18.96 -17.07
C ASN A 657 -14.55 19.41 -16.08
N ILE A 658 -13.29 19.54 -16.53
CA ILE A 658 -12.18 19.97 -15.68
C ILE A 658 -12.35 21.43 -15.24
N CYS A 659 -12.91 22.29 -16.09
CA CYS A 659 -13.31 23.66 -15.74
C CYS A 659 -14.47 23.73 -14.72
N GLY A 660 -15.01 22.59 -14.26
CA GLY A 660 -16.12 22.53 -13.31
C GLY A 660 -17.51 22.75 -13.91
N PHE A 661 -17.62 22.72 -15.24
CA PHE A 661 -18.88 22.79 -15.98
C PHE A 661 -19.45 21.37 -16.24
N ASP A 662 -19.42 20.52 -15.22
CA ASP A 662 -19.72 19.08 -15.28
C ASP A 662 -21.21 18.74 -15.02
N LYS A 663 -22.06 19.75 -14.83
CA LYS A 663 -23.49 19.60 -14.46
C LYS A 663 -24.45 19.85 -15.61
N GLU A 664 -23.95 20.36 -16.72
CA GLU A 664 -24.77 20.64 -17.88
C GLU A 664 -24.87 19.43 -18.81
N SER A 665 -25.74 19.48 -19.81
CA SER A 665 -25.80 18.44 -20.84
C SER A 665 -24.48 18.38 -21.62
N PHE A 666 -24.18 17.24 -22.25
CA PHE A 666 -22.95 17.12 -23.05
C PHE A 666 -22.88 18.13 -24.20
N LEU A 667 -24.03 18.57 -24.74
CA LEU A 667 -24.09 19.61 -25.77
C LEU A 667 -23.69 20.97 -25.22
N GLU A 668 -24.26 21.37 -24.08
CA GLU A 668 -23.91 22.65 -23.42
C GLU A 668 -22.43 22.70 -23.01
N ARG A 669 -21.87 21.56 -22.58
CA ARG A 669 -20.43 21.42 -22.28
C ARG A 669 -19.57 21.62 -23.51
N GLU A 670 -19.98 21.06 -24.65
CA GLU A 670 -19.28 21.29 -25.92
C GLU A 670 -19.37 22.76 -26.33
N THR A 671 -20.54 23.37 -26.24
CA THR A 671 -20.75 24.80 -26.56
C THR A 671 -19.87 25.70 -25.70
N PHE A 672 -19.78 25.44 -24.39
CA PHE A 672 -18.90 26.18 -23.49
C PHE A 672 -17.45 26.20 -23.98
N THR A 673 -16.93 25.05 -24.45
CA THR A 673 -15.59 24.98 -25.00
C THR A 673 -15.45 25.77 -26.30
N VAL A 674 -16.44 25.67 -27.20
CA VAL A 674 -16.45 26.38 -28.49
C VAL A 674 -16.47 27.91 -28.28
N GLU A 675 -17.29 28.40 -27.35
CA GLU A 675 -17.37 29.82 -27.00
C GLU A 675 -16.06 30.36 -26.40
N ASN A 676 -15.27 29.51 -25.75
CA ASN A 676 -14.02 29.87 -25.10
C ASN A 676 -12.76 29.54 -25.94
N LEU A 677 -12.88 29.20 -27.23
CA LEU A 677 -11.73 28.85 -28.08
C LEU A 677 -10.60 29.88 -28.08
N LYS A 678 -10.94 31.18 -28.05
CA LYS A 678 -9.93 32.26 -27.96
C LYS A 678 -9.11 32.17 -26.67
N ASN A 679 -9.76 31.92 -25.53
CA ASN A 679 -9.08 31.76 -24.24
C ASN A 679 -8.25 30.47 -24.19
N ILE A 680 -8.70 29.42 -24.89
CA ILE A 680 -8.01 28.13 -24.98
C ILE A 680 -6.72 28.28 -25.79
N PHE A 681 -6.79 28.92 -26.97
CA PHE A 681 -5.63 29.21 -27.79
C PHE A 681 -4.64 30.12 -27.05
N ASP A 682 -5.12 31.19 -26.39
CA ASP A 682 -4.26 32.06 -25.58
C ASP A 682 -3.59 31.31 -24.41
N SER A 683 -4.31 30.41 -23.74
CA SER A 683 -3.75 29.60 -22.65
C SER A 683 -2.70 28.59 -23.15
N ALA A 684 -2.83 28.08 -24.38
CA ALA A 684 -1.86 27.16 -24.98
C ALA A 684 -0.65 27.91 -25.56
N ASP A 685 -0.87 29.05 -26.23
CA ASP A 685 0.21 29.82 -26.88
C ASP A 685 1.04 30.62 -25.88
N ASN A 686 0.38 31.23 -24.90
CA ASN A 686 1.00 32.12 -23.92
C ASN A 686 0.56 31.76 -22.49
N PRO A 687 0.88 30.55 -21.98
CA PRO A 687 0.37 30.02 -20.71
C PRO A 687 0.67 30.92 -19.50
N LEU A 688 1.81 31.64 -19.52
CA LEU A 688 2.27 32.51 -18.44
C LEU A 688 2.17 34.01 -18.74
N LYS A 689 2.15 34.42 -20.02
CA LYS A 689 2.14 35.85 -20.39
C LYS A 689 0.78 36.35 -20.89
N GLY A 690 -0.12 35.44 -21.27
CA GLY A 690 -1.48 35.75 -21.73
C GLY A 690 -2.47 36.03 -20.60
N SER A 691 -3.75 35.78 -20.87
CA SER A 691 -4.86 35.99 -19.94
C SER A 691 -4.85 35.04 -18.73
N ARG A 692 -4.07 33.95 -18.81
CA ARG A 692 -3.99 32.86 -17.81
C ARG A 692 -5.37 32.33 -17.42
N TRP A 693 -6.27 32.22 -18.38
CA TRP A 693 -7.66 31.79 -18.16
C TRP A 693 -7.75 30.44 -17.43
N TRP A 694 -6.84 29.52 -17.74
CA TRP A 694 -6.74 28.20 -17.10
C TRP A 694 -6.54 28.22 -15.57
N LEU A 695 -6.03 29.32 -14.98
CA LEU A 695 -5.86 29.47 -13.53
C LEU A 695 -7.16 29.73 -12.77
N LYS A 696 -8.25 30.06 -13.46
CA LYS A 696 -9.53 30.42 -12.82
C LYS A 696 -10.28 29.22 -12.23
N PHE A 697 -9.83 27.99 -12.54
CA PHE A 697 -10.54 26.75 -12.22
C PHE A 697 -9.86 25.97 -11.08
N ASP A 698 -10.60 25.01 -10.50
CA ASP A 698 -10.14 24.21 -9.36
C ASP A 698 -8.98 23.26 -9.71
N ASP A 699 -8.91 22.78 -10.97
CA ASP A 699 -7.90 21.86 -11.49
C ASP A 699 -7.09 22.51 -12.64
N PRO A 700 -6.23 23.49 -12.33
CA PRO A 700 -5.58 24.33 -13.34
C PRO A 700 -4.60 23.55 -14.24
N TRP A 701 -3.80 22.62 -13.72
CA TRP A 701 -2.79 21.92 -14.52
C TRP A 701 -3.41 20.94 -15.51
N GLN A 702 -4.48 20.24 -15.13
CA GLN A 702 -5.27 19.42 -16.07
C GLN A 702 -5.99 20.29 -17.10
N THR A 703 -6.48 21.48 -16.72
CA THR A 703 -7.09 22.44 -17.67
C THR A 703 -6.07 22.88 -18.73
N LEU A 704 -4.86 23.23 -18.30
CA LEU A 704 -3.79 23.61 -19.22
C LEU A 704 -3.40 22.46 -20.16
N ALA A 705 -3.29 21.23 -19.63
CA ALA A 705 -3.04 20.03 -20.44
C ALA A 705 -4.11 19.85 -21.54
N ALA A 706 -5.38 20.01 -21.18
CA ALA A 706 -6.49 19.93 -22.13
C ALA A 706 -6.50 21.09 -23.14
N CYS A 707 -6.11 22.31 -22.75
CA CYS A 707 -5.95 23.43 -23.68
C CYS A 707 -4.85 23.15 -24.72
N PHE A 708 -3.70 22.60 -24.31
CA PHE A 708 -2.63 22.20 -25.23
C PHE A 708 -3.10 21.15 -26.23
N GLU A 709 -3.71 20.07 -25.72
CA GLU A 709 -4.16 18.95 -26.57
C GLU A 709 -5.21 19.40 -27.58
N LEU A 710 -6.21 20.18 -27.14
CA LEU A 710 -7.28 20.67 -28.01
C LEU A 710 -6.76 21.66 -29.06
N THR A 711 -5.82 22.54 -28.68
CA THR A 711 -5.17 23.47 -29.62
C THR A 711 -4.37 22.72 -30.68
N ALA A 712 -3.60 21.71 -30.28
CA ALA A 712 -2.85 20.87 -31.20
C ALA A 712 -3.77 20.09 -32.16
N ALA A 713 -4.90 19.55 -31.65
CA ALA A 713 -5.88 18.87 -32.47
C ALA A 713 -6.52 19.81 -33.50
N LEU A 714 -7.01 20.98 -33.07
CA LEU A 714 -7.72 21.93 -33.93
C LEU A 714 -6.83 22.60 -34.98
N ARG A 715 -5.52 22.72 -34.72
CA ARG A 715 -4.54 23.27 -35.68
C ARG A 715 -3.91 22.20 -36.58
N SER A 716 -4.16 20.93 -36.34
CA SER A 716 -3.67 19.86 -37.21
C SER A 716 -4.36 19.91 -38.59
N PRO A 717 -3.70 19.43 -39.67
CA PRO A 717 -4.29 19.45 -41.02
C PRO A 717 -5.65 18.75 -41.12
N ASN A 718 -5.87 17.73 -40.27
CA ASN A 718 -7.16 17.09 -40.11
C ASN A 718 -7.38 16.78 -38.62
N PRO A 719 -8.19 17.58 -37.91
CA PRO A 719 -8.46 17.38 -36.48
C PRO A 719 -8.91 15.96 -36.13
N TYR A 720 -9.69 15.29 -36.99
CA TYR A 720 -10.19 13.94 -36.72
C TYR A 720 -9.11 12.85 -36.78
N LYS A 721 -8.00 13.11 -37.48
CA LYS A 721 -6.85 12.18 -37.55
C LYS A 721 -5.75 12.53 -36.54
N PHE A 722 -5.97 13.54 -35.71
CA PHE A 722 -5.02 13.88 -34.66
C PHE A 722 -4.87 12.71 -33.67
N LYS A 723 -3.62 12.34 -33.37
CA LYS A 723 -3.30 11.25 -32.44
C LYS A 723 -3.16 11.81 -31.03
N SER A 724 -4.22 11.72 -30.25
CA SER A 724 -4.25 12.22 -28.88
C SER A 724 -3.68 11.22 -27.88
N ARG A 725 -3.01 11.74 -26.85
CA ARG A 725 -2.48 11.01 -25.70
C ARG A 725 -3.18 11.38 -24.40
N LEU A 726 -3.98 12.45 -24.39
CA LEU A 726 -4.63 12.95 -23.19
C LEU A 726 -5.70 11.96 -22.68
N PRO A 727 -5.62 11.49 -21.43
CA PRO A 727 -6.66 10.67 -20.83
C PRO A 727 -7.94 11.49 -20.63
N VAL A 728 -9.09 10.98 -21.10
CA VAL A 728 -10.39 11.58 -20.85
C VAL A 728 -11.08 10.89 -19.68
N HIS A 729 -11.50 11.67 -18.70
CA HIS A 729 -12.06 11.17 -17.45
C HIS A 729 -13.58 10.99 -17.56
N GLN A 730 -14.09 9.83 -17.15
CA GLN A 730 -15.50 9.58 -16.88
C GLN A 730 -15.67 9.29 -15.38
N ASP A 731 -16.51 10.06 -14.70
CA ASP A 731 -16.77 9.90 -13.27
C ASP A 731 -18.28 9.75 -13.01
N GLY A 732 -18.63 8.92 -12.04
CA GLY A 732 -20.01 8.69 -11.66
C GLY A 732 -20.47 9.66 -10.58
N THR A 733 -21.75 10.08 -10.66
CA THR A 733 -22.33 10.97 -9.64
C THR A 733 -22.55 10.21 -8.34
N CYS A 734 -21.53 10.24 -7.47
CA CYS A 734 -21.51 9.54 -6.18
C CYS A 734 -21.70 8.01 -6.32
N ASN A 735 -20.65 7.30 -6.77
CA ASN A 735 -20.69 5.84 -7.01
C ASN A 735 -21.28 5.05 -5.83
N GLY A 736 -20.93 5.40 -4.59
CA GLY A 736 -21.50 4.74 -3.42
C GLY A 736 -23.04 4.80 -3.33
N LEU A 737 -23.65 5.94 -3.70
CA LEU A 737 -25.12 6.04 -3.77
C LEU A 737 -25.69 5.29 -4.99
N GLN A 738 -24.95 5.22 -6.11
CA GLN A 738 -25.36 4.39 -7.26
C GLN A 738 -25.43 2.91 -6.86
N HIS A 739 -24.42 2.39 -6.15
CA HIS A 739 -24.47 1.03 -5.62
C HIS A 739 -25.61 0.84 -4.63
N TYR A 740 -25.86 1.77 -3.72
CA TYR A 740 -27.00 1.68 -2.81
C TYR A 740 -28.35 1.71 -3.53
N ALA A 741 -28.52 2.56 -4.54
CA ALA A 741 -29.75 2.65 -5.31
C ALA A 741 -30.01 1.35 -6.10
N ALA A 742 -28.96 0.75 -6.68
CA ALA A 742 -29.07 -0.54 -7.37
C ALA A 742 -29.36 -1.71 -6.42
N LEU A 743 -28.75 -1.75 -5.22
CA LEU A 743 -29.03 -2.76 -4.21
C LEU A 743 -30.44 -2.61 -3.60
N GLY A 744 -30.84 -1.36 -3.31
CA GLY A 744 -32.11 -1.03 -2.66
C GLY A 744 -33.31 -1.07 -3.61
N GLY A 745 -33.09 -0.86 -4.90
CA GLY A 745 -34.17 -0.78 -5.90
C GLY A 745 -34.99 0.51 -5.80
N ASP A 746 -34.42 1.59 -5.27
CA ASP A 746 -35.11 2.88 -5.06
C ASP A 746 -35.16 3.70 -6.36
N ILE A 747 -36.33 3.85 -6.99
CA ILE A 747 -36.49 4.61 -8.25
C ILE A 747 -36.10 6.09 -8.08
N SER A 748 -36.60 6.75 -7.03
CA SER A 748 -36.28 8.16 -6.75
C SER A 748 -34.78 8.38 -6.53
N GLY A 749 -34.15 7.48 -5.78
CA GLY A 749 -32.71 7.47 -5.54
C GLY A 749 -31.92 7.24 -6.84
N ALA A 750 -32.33 6.25 -7.64
CA ALA A 750 -31.71 5.90 -8.92
C ALA A 750 -31.73 7.07 -9.92
N ARG A 751 -32.81 7.86 -9.96
CA ARG A 751 -32.89 9.11 -10.75
C ARG A 751 -31.82 10.12 -10.33
N GLN A 752 -31.74 10.43 -9.03
CA GLN A 752 -30.85 11.47 -8.50
C GLN A 752 -29.36 11.16 -8.70
N VAL A 753 -29.01 9.88 -8.91
CA VAL A 753 -27.64 9.41 -9.13
C VAL A 753 -27.41 8.92 -10.55
N ASN A 754 -28.29 9.31 -11.48
CA ASN A 754 -28.14 9.12 -12.93
C ASN A 754 -28.14 7.65 -13.41
N LEU A 755 -28.77 6.75 -12.65
CA LEU A 755 -29.01 5.36 -13.09
C LEU A 755 -30.22 5.23 -14.02
N GLU A 756 -31.20 6.13 -13.89
CA GLU A 756 -32.29 6.25 -14.88
C GLU A 756 -31.84 7.18 -16.03
N PRO A 757 -32.12 6.83 -17.30
CA PRO A 757 -31.83 7.70 -18.43
C PRO A 757 -32.50 9.08 -18.30
N SER A 758 -31.74 10.13 -18.59
CA SER A 758 -32.21 11.53 -18.57
C SER A 758 -31.43 12.35 -19.60
N ASN A 759 -32.05 13.41 -20.11
CA ASN A 759 -31.43 14.35 -21.06
C ASN A 759 -30.42 15.30 -20.39
N ARG A 760 -30.64 15.60 -19.09
CA ARG A 760 -29.74 16.44 -18.28
C ARG A 760 -29.33 15.66 -17.03
N PRO A 761 -28.05 15.71 -16.62
CA PRO A 761 -27.61 14.97 -15.45
C PRO A 761 -28.24 15.55 -14.18
N TYR A 762 -28.73 14.68 -13.30
CA TYR A 762 -29.16 15.04 -11.96
C TYR A 762 -27.96 15.26 -11.06
N ASP A 763 -28.09 16.23 -10.15
CA ASP A 763 -27.06 16.59 -9.18
C ASP A 763 -27.60 16.40 -7.75
N VAL A 764 -27.37 15.19 -7.22
CA VAL A 764 -27.80 14.80 -5.86
C VAL A 764 -27.40 15.82 -4.78
N TYR A 765 -26.27 16.49 -4.95
CA TYR A 765 -25.78 17.46 -3.96
C TYR A 765 -26.59 18.74 -3.96
N THR A 766 -27.01 19.21 -5.14
CA THR A 766 -27.90 20.37 -5.27
C THR A 766 -29.26 20.02 -4.72
N LYS A 767 -29.79 18.82 -5.02
CA LYS A 767 -31.08 18.42 -4.46
C LYS A 767 -31.08 18.33 -2.93
N VAL A 768 -30.01 17.80 -2.33
CA VAL A 768 -29.86 17.80 -0.87
C VAL A 768 -29.74 19.21 -0.32
N ALA A 769 -29.02 20.11 -0.99
CA ALA A 769 -28.91 21.50 -0.56
C ALA A 769 -30.28 22.20 -0.57
N GLU A 770 -31.13 21.95 -1.57
CA GLU A 770 -32.52 22.44 -1.63
C GLU A 770 -33.34 21.94 -0.43
N LEU A 771 -33.35 20.63 -0.18
CA LEU A 771 -34.09 20.04 0.95
C LEU A 771 -33.62 20.58 2.30
N VAL A 772 -32.30 20.79 2.46
CA VAL A 772 -31.73 21.39 3.66
C VAL A 772 -32.16 22.86 3.78
N ASN A 773 -32.17 23.62 2.68
CA ASN A 773 -32.66 25.00 2.68
C ASN A 773 -34.14 25.08 3.05
N GLU A 774 -35.00 24.21 2.50
CA GLU A 774 -36.43 24.14 2.83
C GLU A 774 -36.64 23.91 4.33
N GLN A 775 -35.91 22.94 4.92
CA GLN A 775 -36.01 22.66 6.35
C GLN A 775 -35.47 23.82 7.20
N VAL A 776 -34.34 24.43 6.81
CA VAL A 776 -33.79 25.58 7.54
C VAL A 776 -34.72 26.80 7.46
N GLN A 777 -35.37 27.04 6.33
CA GLN A 777 -36.36 28.10 6.21
C GLN A 777 -37.59 27.85 7.09
N LYS A 778 -38.02 26.59 7.21
CA LYS A 778 -39.09 26.21 8.13
C LYS A 778 -38.70 26.47 9.58
N ASP A 779 -37.55 25.97 10.01
CA ASP A 779 -37.05 26.16 11.38
C ASP A 779 -36.81 27.66 11.70
N ALA A 780 -36.39 28.45 10.71
CA ALA A 780 -36.22 29.89 10.85
C ALA A 780 -37.56 30.61 11.07
N LYS A 781 -38.63 30.19 10.37
CA LYS A 781 -39.99 30.70 10.61
C LYS A 781 -40.53 30.32 11.98
N GLU A 782 -40.13 29.16 12.51
CA GLU A 782 -40.46 28.68 13.86
C GLU A 782 -39.64 29.38 14.97
N GLY A 783 -38.75 30.33 14.62
CA GLY A 783 -37.99 31.15 15.57
C GLY A 783 -36.64 30.55 15.99
N ASN A 784 -36.11 29.53 15.30
CA ASN A 784 -34.80 28.97 15.61
C ASN A 784 -33.67 29.94 15.20
N HIS A 785 -32.97 30.50 16.20
CA HIS A 785 -31.87 31.44 16.01
C HIS A 785 -30.74 30.90 15.10
N LEU A 786 -30.39 29.61 15.20
CA LEU A 786 -29.35 29.02 14.34
C LEU A 786 -29.79 28.94 12.88
N ALA A 787 -31.06 28.67 12.64
CA ALA A 787 -31.64 28.58 11.30
C ALA A 787 -31.72 29.96 10.63
N ILE A 788 -32.09 31.00 11.39
CA ILE A 788 -32.13 32.39 10.93
C ILE A 788 -30.76 32.84 10.43
N LEU A 789 -29.68 32.52 11.17
CA LEU A 789 -28.31 32.88 10.78
C LEU A 789 -27.82 32.19 9.49
N LEU A 790 -28.37 31.02 9.18
CA LEU A 790 -27.99 30.18 8.05
C LEU A 790 -28.90 30.33 6.84
N LYS A 791 -30.02 31.02 7.00
CA LYS A 791 -30.99 31.28 5.94
C LYS A 791 -30.27 31.88 4.73
N ASP A 792 -30.53 31.29 3.55
CA ASP A 792 -29.99 31.71 2.25
C ASP A 792 -28.45 31.61 2.12
N LYS A 793 -27.75 30.99 3.09
CA LYS A 793 -26.29 30.79 3.07
C LYS A 793 -25.87 29.36 2.72
N ILE A 794 -26.82 28.44 2.54
CA ILE A 794 -26.53 27.02 2.32
C ILE A 794 -26.39 26.74 0.82
N ALA A 795 -25.14 26.60 0.39
CA ALA A 795 -24.79 26.25 -0.99
C ALA A 795 -24.40 24.76 -1.13
N ARG A 796 -24.47 24.25 -2.37
CA ARG A 796 -24.02 22.89 -2.75
C ARG A 796 -22.64 22.53 -2.16
N LYS A 797 -21.68 23.46 -2.20
CA LYS A 797 -20.30 23.25 -1.71
C LYS A 797 -20.24 22.87 -0.23
N ILE A 798 -21.16 23.37 0.60
CA ILE A 798 -21.22 23.11 2.05
C ILE A 798 -21.66 21.67 2.32
N VAL A 799 -22.65 21.16 1.56
CA VAL A 799 -23.23 19.83 1.79
C VAL A 799 -22.49 18.72 1.03
N LYS A 800 -21.83 19.03 -0.11
CA LYS A 800 -21.20 18.05 -1.02
C LYS A 800 -20.33 17.03 -0.29
N GLN A 801 -19.38 17.51 0.52
CA GLN A 801 -18.44 16.62 1.22
C GLN A 801 -19.14 15.70 2.22
N THR A 802 -20.14 16.20 2.93
CA THR A 802 -20.91 15.41 3.90
C THR A 802 -21.76 14.35 3.22
N VAL A 803 -22.42 14.69 2.10
CA VAL A 803 -23.20 13.74 1.29
C VAL A 803 -22.29 12.66 0.71
N MET A 804 -21.16 13.05 0.12
CA MET A 804 -20.17 12.10 -0.42
C MET A 804 -19.64 11.13 0.64
N THR A 805 -19.36 11.62 1.85
CA THR A 805 -18.73 10.79 2.89
C THR A 805 -19.73 10.01 3.74
N ASN A 806 -21.03 10.37 3.73
CA ASN A 806 -22.08 9.63 4.44
C ASN A 806 -22.21 8.18 3.96
N VAL A 807 -22.26 7.98 2.64
CA VAL A 807 -22.29 6.61 2.08
C VAL A 807 -21.05 5.78 2.42
N TYR A 808 -19.95 6.46 2.72
CA TYR A 808 -18.69 5.86 3.16
C TYR A 808 -18.49 5.92 4.69
N GLY A 809 -19.59 6.08 5.45
CA GLY A 809 -19.62 5.85 6.90
C GLY A 809 -19.07 7.00 7.74
N VAL A 810 -19.15 8.24 7.24
CA VAL A 810 -18.82 9.41 8.06
C VAL A 810 -19.70 9.44 9.32
N THR A 811 -19.08 9.65 10.47
CA THR A 811 -19.83 9.83 11.72
C THR A 811 -20.37 11.24 11.82
N TYR A 812 -21.35 11.47 12.70
CA TYR A 812 -21.86 12.81 13.00
C TYR A 812 -20.75 13.83 13.33
N VAL A 813 -19.75 13.42 14.10
CA VAL A 813 -18.59 14.27 14.45
C VAL A 813 -17.77 14.61 13.21
N GLY A 814 -17.56 13.64 12.31
CA GLY A 814 -16.87 13.84 11.04
C GLY A 814 -17.62 14.81 10.13
N ALA A 815 -18.93 14.58 9.92
CA ALA A 815 -19.80 15.44 9.13
C ALA A 815 -19.81 16.88 9.66
N ARG A 816 -20.00 17.06 10.97
CA ARG A 816 -19.93 18.39 11.61
C ARG A 816 -18.62 19.09 11.32
N ASN A 817 -17.49 18.39 11.44
CA ASN A 817 -16.18 19.00 11.20
C ASN A 817 -15.96 19.37 9.72
N GLN A 818 -16.51 18.58 8.78
CA GLN A 818 -16.49 18.92 7.35
C GLN A 818 -17.30 20.19 7.07
N ILE A 819 -18.54 20.25 7.57
CA ILE A 819 -19.40 21.44 7.44
C ILE A 819 -18.74 22.64 8.10
N LEU A 820 -18.19 22.49 9.31
CA LEU A 820 -17.48 23.54 10.02
C LEU A 820 -16.35 24.14 9.18
N ASN A 821 -15.58 23.30 8.48
CA ASN A 821 -14.51 23.79 7.62
C ASN A 821 -15.04 24.56 6.40
N GLN A 822 -16.20 24.21 5.87
CA GLN A 822 -16.84 24.98 4.79
C GLN A 822 -17.43 26.30 5.30
N LEU A 823 -18.05 26.29 6.48
CA LEU A 823 -18.64 27.50 7.07
C LEU A 823 -17.59 28.56 7.46
N LYS A 824 -16.35 28.15 7.76
CA LYS A 824 -15.24 29.08 8.03
C LYS A 824 -14.92 30.01 6.86
N ASN A 825 -15.30 29.64 5.64
CA ASN A 825 -15.06 30.44 4.44
C ASN A 825 -16.15 31.50 4.20
N ILE A 826 -17.15 31.59 5.09
CA ILE A 826 -18.25 32.55 5.00
C ILE A 826 -18.04 33.63 6.07
N ASP A 827 -17.58 34.81 5.66
CA ASP A 827 -17.23 35.90 6.58
C ASP A 827 -18.44 36.48 7.33
N SER A 828 -19.66 36.31 6.80
CA SER A 828 -20.90 36.83 7.38
C SER A 828 -21.44 36.02 8.57
N LEU A 829 -20.72 35.00 9.04
CA LEU A 829 -21.15 34.14 10.15
C LEU A 829 -20.33 34.39 11.43
N PRO A 830 -20.97 34.45 12.62
CA PRO A 830 -20.25 34.65 13.88
C PRO A 830 -19.30 33.47 14.16
N ARG A 831 -18.00 33.76 14.30
CA ARG A 831 -16.95 32.73 14.47
C ARG A 831 -17.19 31.85 15.71
N GLU A 832 -17.69 32.44 16.79
CA GLU A 832 -17.99 31.76 18.05
C GLU A 832 -19.11 30.73 17.90
N MET A 833 -20.07 30.97 17.00
CA MET A 833 -21.24 30.12 16.79
C MET A 833 -21.03 29.03 15.73
N LEU A 834 -19.94 29.07 14.96
CA LEU A 834 -19.71 28.15 13.83
C LEU A 834 -19.84 26.68 14.21
N PHE A 835 -19.39 26.29 15.42
CA PHE A 835 -19.51 24.91 15.89
C PHE A 835 -20.98 24.49 16.09
N ASN A 836 -21.81 25.37 16.62
CA ASN A 836 -23.24 25.13 16.85
C ASN A 836 -24.00 25.12 15.53
N LEU A 837 -23.70 26.06 14.62
CA LEU A 837 -24.24 26.11 13.26
C LEU A 837 -23.91 24.83 12.47
N ALA A 838 -22.66 24.38 12.51
CA ALA A 838 -22.24 23.14 11.86
C ALA A 838 -22.93 21.90 12.46
N SER A 839 -23.14 21.89 13.78
CA SER A 839 -23.83 20.80 14.48
C SER A 839 -25.30 20.71 14.05
N TYR A 840 -25.98 21.85 13.97
CA TYR A 840 -27.35 21.94 13.49
C TYR A 840 -27.49 21.48 12.03
N LEU A 841 -26.67 22.03 11.12
CA LEU A 841 -26.68 21.63 9.70
C LEU A 841 -26.37 20.15 9.50
N ALA A 842 -25.42 19.58 10.24
CA ALA A 842 -25.10 18.16 10.13
C ALA A 842 -26.32 17.26 10.39
N LYS A 843 -27.17 17.61 11.38
CA LYS A 843 -28.40 16.86 11.67
C LYS A 843 -29.40 16.92 10.51
N ILE A 844 -29.60 18.12 9.96
CA ILE A 844 -30.55 18.33 8.86
C ILE A 844 -30.09 17.63 7.57
N VAL A 845 -28.78 17.66 7.27
CA VAL A 845 -28.21 16.95 6.12
C VAL A 845 -28.46 15.44 6.23
N PHE A 846 -28.21 14.83 7.40
CA PHE A 846 -28.51 13.41 7.60
C PHE A 846 -30.00 13.08 7.49
N PHE A 847 -30.87 13.95 8.03
CA PHE A 847 -32.31 13.78 7.91
C PHE A 847 -32.77 13.83 6.44
N SER A 848 -32.28 14.81 5.69
CA SER A 848 -32.58 14.98 4.26
C SER A 848 -32.13 13.77 3.45
N LEU A 849 -30.92 13.26 3.68
CA LEU A 849 -30.42 12.05 3.03
C LEU A 849 -31.26 10.81 3.35
N LYS A 850 -31.69 10.68 4.62
CA LYS A 850 -32.56 9.56 5.04
C LYS A 850 -33.91 9.56 4.34
N SER A 851 -34.48 10.74 4.14
CA SER A 851 -35.75 10.89 3.42
C SER A 851 -35.63 10.52 1.93
N MET A 852 -34.49 10.83 1.29
CA MET A 852 -34.32 10.66 -0.15
C MET A 852 -33.92 9.23 -0.55
N PHE A 853 -33.15 8.52 0.28
CA PHE A 853 -32.62 7.18 -0.01
C PHE A 853 -33.06 6.14 1.02
N THR A 854 -34.37 5.87 1.09
CA THR A 854 -34.93 5.02 2.15
C THR A 854 -34.46 3.56 2.07
N GLY A 855 -34.37 2.95 0.89
CA GLY A 855 -33.85 1.60 0.69
C GLY A 855 -32.36 1.50 1.01
N ALA A 856 -31.57 2.49 0.60
CA ALA A 856 -30.15 2.59 0.99
C ALA A 856 -29.97 2.58 2.51
N HIS A 857 -30.75 3.37 3.24
CA HIS A 857 -30.69 3.43 4.69
C HIS A 857 -31.14 2.12 5.36
N LYS A 858 -32.17 1.45 4.84
CA LYS A 858 -32.58 0.12 5.32
C LYS A 858 -31.48 -0.92 5.15
N ILE A 859 -30.76 -0.88 4.01
CA ILE A 859 -29.60 -1.75 3.78
C ILE A 859 -28.47 -1.42 4.76
N GLN A 860 -28.15 -0.15 4.97
CA GLN A 860 -27.14 0.27 5.96
C GLN A 860 -27.50 -0.20 7.38
N GLU A 861 -28.75 -0.04 7.79
CA GLU A 861 -29.25 -0.51 9.09
C GLU A 861 -29.13 -2.03 9.21
N TRP A 862 -29.47 -2.79 8.16
CA TRP A 862 -29.31 -4.24 8.12
C TRP A 862 -27.83 -4.67 8.22
N LEU A 863 -26.94 -4.04 7.45
CA LEU A 863 -25.50 -4.31 7.48
C LEU A 863 -24.94 -4.03 8.89
N ASN A 864 -25.27 -2.88 9.48
CA ASN A 864 -24.87 -2.53 10.85
C ASN A 864 -25.33 -3.61 11.86
N GLU A 865 -26.59 -4.05 11.77
CA GLU A 865 -27.14 -5.05 12.68
C GLU A 865 -26.47 -6.42 12.50
N ALA A 866 -26.24 -6.86 11.25
CA ALA A 866 -25.51 -8.09 10.95
C ALA A 866 -24.09 -8.05 11.54
N ALA A 867 -23.35 -6.97 11.32
CA ALA A 867 -22.01 -6.78 11.88
C ALA A 867 -22.01 -6.76 13.42
N ARG A 868 -23.03 -6.17 14.04
CA ARG A 868 -23.20 -6.16 15.51
C ARG A 868 -23.44 -7.57 16.05
N ARG A 869 -24.27 -8.37 15.39
CA ARG A 869 -24.55 -9.76 15.81
C ARG A 869 -23.32 -10.66 15.63
N ILE A 870 -22.63 -10.56 14.49
CA ILE A 870 -21.39 -11.29 14.21
C ILE A 870 -20.33 -10.97 15.26
N SER A 871 -20.06 -9.69 15.50
CA SER A 871 -19.01 -9.26 16.44
C SER A 871 -19.32 -9.55 17.92
N LYS A 872 -20.57 -9.87 18.26
CA LYS A 872 -20.98 -10.35 19.60
C LYS A 872 -21.16 -11.86 19.67
N SER A 873 -21.00 -12.56 18.56
CA SER A 873 -21.11 -14.02 18.53
C SER A 873 -19.84 -14.68 19.06
N ILE A 874 -19.98 -15.94 19.49
CA ILE A 874 -18.89 -16.81 19.91
C ILE A 874 -18.98 -18.10 19.13
N ASP A 875 -17.83 -18.58 18.66
CA ASP A 875 -17.67 -19.88 18.05
C ASP A 875 -17.71 -20.97 19.13
N THR A 876 -18.64 -21.92 19.02
CA THR A 876 -18.78 -23.03 19.97
C THR A 876 -17.76 -24.15 19.75
N SER A 877 -17.09 -24.17 18.60
CA SER A 877 -16.09 -25.19 18.25
C SER A 877 -14.68 -24.86 18.77
N SER A 878 -14.35 -23.58 18.95
CA SER A 878 -13.04 -23.11 19.40
C SER A 878 -13.00 -22.86 20.92
N TYR A 879 -12.29 -23.70 21.67
CA TYR A 879 -12.23 -23.77 23.14
C TYR A 879 -11.58 -22.58 23.89
N SER A 880 -11.37 -21.41 23.26
CA SER A 880 -10.56 -20.34 23.82
C SER A 880 -11.39 -19.20 24.46
N GLY A 881 -12.14 -19.51 25.51
CA GLY A 881 -12.75 -18.51 26.41
C GLY A 881 -13.88 -17.63 25.81
N LEU A 882 -14.59 -16.91 26.68
CA LEU A 882 -15.74 -16.03 26.36
C LEU A 882 -15.39 -14.75 25.57
N ASN A 883 -14.21 -14.68 24.96
CA ASN A 883 -13.77 -13.46 24.31
C ASN A 883 -14.34 -13.36 22.89
N HIS A 884 -15.05 -12.27 22.59
CA HIS A 884 -15.60 -11.99 21.25
C HIS A 884 -14.46 -11.83 20.21
N MET A 885 -14.12 -12.91 19.52
CA MET A 885 -13.02 -12.96 18.52
C MET A 885 -13.50 -12.83 17.07
N THR A 886 -14.81 -12.96 16.84
CA THR A 886 -15.41 -13.10 15.51
C THR A 886 -15.43 -11.76 14.77
N SER A 887 -14.65 -11.66 13.69
CA SER A 887 -14.62 -10.49 12.80
C SER A 887 -15.68 -10.62 11.70
N VAL A 888 -16.09 -9.50 11.11
CA VAL A 888 -16.95 -9.51 9.91
C VAL A 888 -16.10 -9.87 8.70
N ILE A 889 -16.49 -10.94 8.01
CA ILE A 889 -15.80 -11.50 6.85
C ILE A 889 -16.83 -11.77 5.75
N TRP A 890 -16.59 -11.25 4.56
CA TRP A 890 -17.38 -11.55 3.36
C TRP A 890 -16.48 -11.70 2.14
N THR A 891 -17.03 -12.22 1.07
CA THR A 891 -16.33 -12.42 -0.19
C THR A 891 -16.86 -11.43 -1.23
N SER A 892 -15.97 -10.73 -1.93
CA SER A 892 -16.39 -9.85 -3.03
C SER A 892 -16.98 -10.66 -4.19
N PRO A 893 -17.77 -10.06 -5.10
CA PRO A 893 -18.28 -10.76 -6.28
C PRO A 893 -17.20 -11.25 -7.26
N LEU A 894 -15.95 -10.80 -7.10
CA LEU A 894 -14.74 -11.32 -7.80
C LEU A 894 -13.92 -12.27 -6.92
N ASN A 895 -14.53 -12.85 -5.88
CA ASN A 895 -13.93 -13.85 -4.97
C ASN A 895 -12.76 -13.35 -4.10
N LEU A 896 -12.59 -12.04 -3.94
CA LEU A 896 -11.62 -11.49 -2.99
C LEU A 896 -12.16 -11.65 -1.56
N PRO A 897 -11.47 -12.35 -0.64
CA PRO A 897 -11.88 -12.40 0.76
C PRO A 897 -11.60 -11.06 1.45
N ILE A 898 -12.61 -10.51 2.11
CA ILE A 898 -12.51 -9.23 2.81
C ILE A 898 -12.75 -9.46 4.29
N VAL A 899 -11.73 -9.18 5.09
CA VAL A 899 -11.74 -9.36 6.55
C VAL A 899 -11.57 -7.99 7.20
N GLN A 900 -12.49 -7.61 8.09
CA GLN A 900 -12.37 -6.36 8.84
C GLN A 900 -11.32 -6.45 9.96
N PRO A 901 -10.22 -5.67 9.91
CA PRO A 901 -9.10 -5.82 10.85
C PRO A 901 -9.33 -5.08 12.19
N TYR A 902 -10.58 -4.72 12.52
CA TYR A 902 -10.86 -3.86 13.67
C TYR A 902 -10.89 -4.67 14.97
N ARG A 903 -9.72 -4.76 15.61
CA ARG A 903 -9.52 -5.42 16.90
C ARG A 903 -9.10 -4.42 17.99
N LYS A 904 -9.42 -4.74 19.25
CA LYS A 904 -8.97 -4.02 20.45
C LYS A 904 -7.56 -4.47 20.79
N SER A 905 -6.58 -3.86 20.12
CA SER A 905 -5.17 -4.17 20.32
C SER A 905 -4.76 -4.06 21.79
N SER A 906 -4.33 -5.17 22.39
CA SER A 906 -3.61 -5.15 23.66
C SER A 906 -2.22 -4.52 23.43
N ARG A 907 -1.82 -3.63 24.33
CA ARG A 907 -0.46 -3.08 24.33
C ARG A 907 0.33 -3.80 25.41
N LYS A 908 1.45 -4.41 25.04
CA LYS A 908 2.41 -4.98 25.97
C LYS A 908 3.57 -4.02 26.13
N GLN A 909 4.04 -3.85 27.36
CA GLN A 909 5.23 -3.07 27.65
C GLN A 909 6.45 -3.98 27.45
N ILE A 910 7.37 -3.56 26.60
CA ILE A 910 8.62 -4.27 26.33
C ILE A 910 9.78 -3.40 26.73
N LYS A 911 10.67 -3.96 27.56
CA LYS A 911 11.94 -3.34 27.91
C LYS A 911 12.87 -3.43 26.70
N THR A 912 13.38 -2.28 26.26
CA THR A 912 14.46 -2.19 25.27
C THR A 912 15.62 -1.41 25.86
N ASN A 913 16.73 -1.30 25.12
CA ASN A 913 17.93 -0.60 25.59
C ASN A 913 17.69 0.88 25.92
N LEU A 914 16.80 1.54 25.18
CA LEU A 914 16.50 2.98 25.35
C LEU A 914 15.43 3.23 26.43
N GLN A 915 14.31 2.51 26.35
CA GLN A 915 13.20 2.68 27.28
C GLN A 915 12.28 1.46 27.24
N SER A 916 11.33 1.40 28.16
CA SER A 916 10.18 0.54 27.96
C SER A 916 9.23 1.14 26.92
N ILE A 917 8.95 0.41 25.85
CA ILE A 917 7.99 0.81 24.82
C ILE A 917 6.70 0.00 24.93
N PHE A 918 5.57 0.65 24.67
CA PHE A 918 4.30 -0.05 24.48
C PHE A 918 4.17 -0.45 23.02
N ILE A 919 4.24 -1.75 22.74
CA ILE A 919 4.00 -2.29 21.42
C ILE A 919 2.69 -3.07 21.40
N THR A 920 2.10 -3.14 20.22
CA THR A 920 1.06 -4.13 19.93
C THR A 920 1.72 -5.22 19.14
N ASP A 921 1.60 -6.47 19.60
CA ASP A 921 2.00 -7.61 18.80
C ASP A 921 0.90 -7.87 17.76
N PRO A 922 1.18 -7.78 16.46
CA PRO A 922 0.19 -8.10 15.44
C PRO A 922 -0.19 -9.59 15.43
N ASN A 923 0.61 -10.44 16.07
CA ASN A 923 0.35 -11.87 16.21
C ASN A 923 -0.57 -12.21 17.39
N ASP A 924 -0.79 -11.28 18.33
CA ASP A 924 -1.70 -11.50 19.46
C ASP A 924 -3.16 -11.47 18.98
N MET A 925 -3.87 -12.58 19.17
CA MET A 925 -5.31 -12.67 18.91
C MET A 925 -6.07 -11.79 19.90
N SER A 926 -6.45 -10.59 19.44
CA SER A 926 -7.17 -9.59 20.23
C SER A 926 -8.67 -9.61 19.96
N PRO A 927 -9.53 -9.30 20.94
CA PRO A 927 -10.98 -9.25 20.74
C PRO A 927 -11.35 -8.17 19.73
N VAL A 928 -12.47 -8.37 19.03
CA VAL A 928 -12.92 -7.39 18.03
C VAL A 928 -13.43 -6.11 18.67
N ASP A 929 -13.26 -4.98 17.98
CA ASP A 929 -13.89 -3.71 18.34
C ASP A 929 -15.29 -3.68 17.72
N THR A 930 -16.29 -4.20 18.46
CA THR A 930 -17.70 -4.30 18.04
C THR A 930 -18.23 -3.00 17.44
N ARG A 931 -17.91 -1.84 18.05
CA ARG A 931 -18.38 -0.55 17.57
C ARG A 931 -17.80 -0.23 16.20
N LYS A 932 -16.49 -0.44 16.00
CA LYS A 932 -15.86 -0.20 14.70
C LYS A 932 -16.31 -1.20 13.65
N GLN A 933 -16.45 -2.48 13.99
CA GLN A 933 -16.95 -3.51 13.09
C GLN A 933 -18.34 -3.12 12.54
N GLN A 934 -19.24 -2.71 13.44
CA GLN A 934 -20.57 -2.21 13.09
C GLN A 934 -20.48 -1.00 12.15
N THR A 935 -19.89 0.11 12.61
CA THR A 935 -19.93 1.38 11.85
C THR A 935 -19.17 1.33 10.52
N ALA A 936 -18.17 0.44 10.39
CA ALA A 936 -17.33 0.36 9.21
C ALA A 936 -17.80 -0.70 8.19
N PHE A 937 -18.75 -1.57 8.53
CA PHE A 937 -19.22 -2.58 7.59
C PHE A 937 -19.95 -2.02 6.37
N PRO A 938 -20.97 -1.17 6.50
CA PRO A 938 -21.62 -0.56 5.34
C PRO A 938 -20.64 0.10 4.34
N PRO A 939 -19.71 0.97 4.78
CA PRO A 939 -18.80 1.62 3.84
C PRO A 939 -17.75 0.69 3.24
N ASN A 940 -17.25 -0.28 4.01
CA ASN A 940 -16.29 -1.25 3.48
C ASN A 940 -16.95 -2.18 2.46
N PHE A 941 -18.22 -2.54 2.66
CA PHE A 941 -19.00 -3.33 1.73
C PHE A 941 -19.21 -2.58 0.40
N ILE A 942 -19.64 -1.31 0.44
CA ILE A 942 -19.80 -0.49 -0.78
C ILE A 942 -18.47 -0.30 -1.50
N HIS A 943 -17.38 0.02 -0.80
CA HIS A 943 -16.07 0.12 -1.43
C HIS A 943 -15.62 -1.18 -2.11
N SER A 944 -16.04 -2.33 -1.58
CA SER A 944 -15.74 -3.62 -2.24
C SER A 944 -16.51 -3.80 -3.54
N LEU A 945 -17.73 -3.24 -3.64
CA LEU A 945 -18.50 -3.23 -4.89
C LEU A 945 -17.93 -2.22 -5.89
N ASP A 946 -17.55 -1.01 -5.45
CA ASP A 946 -16.89 -0.01 -6.29
C ASP A 946 -15.63 -0.62 -6.95
N ALA A 947 -14.80 -1.28 -6.13
CA ALA A 947 -13.58 -1.93 -6.58
C ALA A 947 -13.86 -3.09 -7.54
N THR A 948 -14.89 -3.89 -7.26
CA THR A 948 -15.30 -5.01 -8.11
C THR A 948 -15.75 -4.51 -9.47
N HIS A 949 -16.56 -3.45 -9.52
CA HIS A 949 -17.02 -2.83 -10.77
C HIS A 949 -15.85 -2.26 -11.59
N MET A 950 -14.92 -1.58 -10.92
CA MET A 950 -13.71 -1.04 -11.56
C MET A 950 -12.83 -2.15 -12.18
N LEU A 951 -12.57 -3.24 -11.45
CA LEU A 951 -11.76 -4.35 -11.97
C LEU A 951 -12.48 -5.10 -13.11
N MET A 952 -13.81 -5.33 -13.00
CA MET A 952 -14.59 -5.93 -14.09
C MET A 952 -14.55 -5.07 -15.35
N SER A 953 -14.62 -3.74 -15.20
CA SER A 953 -14.55 -2.78 -16.29
C SER A 953 -13.16 -2.77 -16.92
N ALA A 954 -12.09 -2.75 -16.12
CA ALA A 954 -10.71 -2.81 -16.61
C ALA A 954 -10.47 -4.04 -17.50
N ILE A 955 -10.89 -5.23 -17.03
CA ILE A 955 -10.75 -6.49 -17.79
C ILE A 955 -11.55 -6.41 -19.10
N SER A 956 -12.78 -5.91 -19.05
CA SER A 956 -13.65 -5.82 -20.22
C SER A 956 -13.12 -4.81 -21.25
N CYS A 957 -12.60 -3.67 -20.82
CA CYS A 957 -11.93 -2.69 -21.67
C CYS A 957 -10.69 -3.28 -22.34
N LYS A 958 -9.84 -3.99 -21.59
CA LYS A 958 -8.66 -4.67 -22.17
C LYS A 958 -9.06 -5.70 -23.23
N ASN A 959 -10.09 -6.50 -22.99
CA ASN A 959 -10.58 -7.48 -23.96
C ASN A 959 -11.14 -6.85 -25.24
N ALA A 960 -11.65 -5.63 -25.14
CA ALA A 960 -12.09 -4.82 -26.28
C ALA A 960 -10.95 -4.00 -26.92
N GLY A 961 -9.72 -4.08 -26.41
CA GLY A 961 -8.55 -3.38 -26.94
C GLY A 961 -8.43 -1.91 -26.53
N LEU A 962 -9.10 -1.50 -25.45
CA LEU A 962 -9.08 -0.13 -24.93
C LEU A 962 -8.00 0.01 -23.85
N THR A 963 -7.30 1.16 -23.85
CA THR A 963 -6.47 1.56 -22.71
C THR A 963 -7.35 1.97 -21.53
N PHE A 964 -7.06 1.44 -20.34
CA PHE A 964 -7.84 1.73 -19.14
C PHE A 964 -6.94 2.14 -17.98
N ALA A 965 -7.28 3.24 -17.33
CA ALA A 965 -6.72 3.65 -16.05
C ALA A 965 -7.86 4.06 -15.11
N SER A 966 -7.61 3.99 -13.81
CA SER A 966 -8.60 4.41 -12.81
C SER A 966 -7.95 5.19 -11.68
N VAL A 967 -8.65 6.24 -11.27
CA VAL A 967 -8.50 6.91 -9.98
C VAL A 967 -9.75 6.60 -9.18
N HIS A 968 -9.81 5.37 -8.69
CA HIS A 968 -10.93 4.84 -7.92
C HIS A 968 -12.29 4.89 -8.64
N ASP A 969 -13.07 5.94 -8.43
CA ASP A 969 -14.40 6.18 -8.98
C ASP A 969 -14.39 6.84 -10.35
N SER A 970 -13.26 7.44 -10.74
CA SER A 970 -13.04 8.01 -12.08
C SER A 970 -12.27 7.03 -12.98
N TYR A 971 -12.78 6.80 -14.19
CA TYR A 971 -12.25 5.86 -15.18
C TYR A 971 -11.77 6.61 -16.43
N TRP A 972 -10.57 6.31 -16.88
CA TRP A 972 -9.85 7.07 -17.90
C TRP A 972 -9.50 6.18 -19.09
N THR A 973 -9.67 6.72 -20.29
CA THR A 973 -9.30 6.10 -21.56
C THR A 973 -8.99 7.18 -22.60
N HIS A 974 -8.56 6.82 -23.80
CA HIS A 974 -8.37 7.79 -24.89
C HIS A 974 -9.68 8.42 -25.31
N ALA A 975 -9.65 9.66 -25.77
CA ALA A 975 -10.87 10.36 -26.22
C ALA A 975 -11.68 9.59 -27.27
N ALA A 976 -11.01 8.86 -28.18
CA ALA A 976 -11.62 8.01 -29.19
C ALA A 976 -12.49 6.87 -28.62
N ASP A 977 -12.15 6.40 -27.42
CA ASP A 977 -12.68 5.16 -26.84
C ASP A 977 -13.73 5.43 -25.75
N VAL A 978 -14.04 6.70 -25.48
CA VAL A 978 -14.93 7.07 -24.36
C VAL A 978 -16.34 6.52 -24.56
N ASP A 979 -16.85 6.48 -25.78
CA ASP A 979 -18.19 5.93 -26.06
C ASP A 979 -18.23 4.42 -25.81
N ASP A 980 -17.24 3.67 -26.31
CA ASP A 980 -17.12 2.23 -26.10
C ASP A 980 -16.90 1.88 -24.63
N MET A 981 -16.02 2.63 -23.95
CA MET A 981 -15.83 2.50 -22.51
C MET A 981 -17.15 2.74 -21.77
N ASN A 982 -17.89 3.79 -22.10
CA ASN A 982 -19.18 4.10 -21.46
C ASN A 982 -20.22 3.00 -21.62
N VAL A 983 -20.24 2.29 -22.76
CA VAL A 983 -21.07 1.10 -22.95
C VAL A 983 -20.60 -0.01 -22.00
N ILE A 984 -19.31 -0.33 -22.02
CA ILE A 984 -18.71 -1.38 -21.17
C ILE A 984 -18.98 -1.11 -19.68
N LEU A 985 -18.82 0.13 -19.22
CA LEU A 985 -19.07 0.52 -17.83
C LEU A 985 -20.50 0.24 -17.38
N ARG A 986 -21.49 0.51 -18.24
CA ARG A 986 -22.91 0.25 -17.95
C ARG A 986 -23.19 -1.24 -17.98
N GLU A 987 -22.64 -1.96 -18.94
CA GLU A 987 -22.79 -3.42 -19.04
C GLU A 987 -22.19 -4.14 -17.83
N THR A 988 -21.00 -3.76 -17.40
CA THR A 988 -20.34 -4.35 -16.22
C THR A 988 -21.08 -4.01 -14.93
N PHE A 989 -21.63 -2.78 -14.81
CA PHE A 989 -22.46 -2.39 -13.67
C PHE A 989 -23.74 -3.22 -13.60
N VAL A 990 -24.43 -3.40 -14.74
CA VAL A 990 -25.62 -4.24 -14.84
C VAL A 990 -25.28 -5.69 -14.51
N LYS A 991 -24.22 -6.26 -15.11
CA LYS A 991 -23.76 -7.63 -14.84
C LYS A 991 -23.40 -7.87 -13.37
N LEU A 992 -22.88 -6.85 -12.69
CA LEU A 992 -22.60 -6.91 -11.25
C LEU A 992 -23.89 -6.99 -10.43
N HIS A 993 -24.83 -6.07 -10.68
CA HIS A 993 -26.06 -5.91 -9.89
C HIS A 993 -27.26 -6.79 -10.34
N GLU A 994 -27.14 -7.49 -11.47
CA GLU A 994 -28.05 -8.58 -11.87
C GLU A 994 -27.96 -9.76 -10.89
N LYS A 995 -26.82 -9.94 -10.22
CA LYS A 995 -26.66 -10.93 -9.16
C LYS A 995 -27.40 -10.47 -7.90
N ASN A 996 -28.01 -11.41 -7.17
CA ASN A 996 -28.60 -11.14 -5.85
C ASN A 996 -27.51 -10.96 -4.77
N ILE A 997 -26.74 -9.87 -4.84
CA ILE A 997 -25.58 -9.60 -3.97
C ILE A 997 -25.95 -9.68 -2.48
N MET A 998 -27.07 -9.06 -2.07
CA MET A 998 -27.50 -9.06 -0.67
C MET A 998 -27.92 -10.45 -0.17
N GLU A 999 -28.55 -11.25 -1.03
CA GLU A 999 -28.97 -12.61 -0.71
C GLU A 999 -27.77 -13.55 -0.62
N ASN A 1000 -26.83 -13.44 -1.56
CA ASN A 1000 -25.56 -14.15 -1.54
C ASN A 1000 -24.77 -13.84 -0.27
N LEU A 1001 -24.73 -12.56 0.14
CA LEU A 1001 -24.09 -12.15 1.39
C LEU A 1001 -24.76 -12.75 2.62
N LEU A 1002 -26.11 -12.74 2.68
CA LEU A 1002 -26.84 -13.37 3.79
C LEU A 1002 -26.60 -14.89 3.84
N ASN A 1003 -26.59 -15.55 2.68
CA ASN A 1003 -26.32 -16.98 2.59
C ASN A 1003 -24.87 -17.30 3.00
N GLU A 1004 -23.89 -16.50 2.57
CA GLU A 1004 -22.50 -16.61 3.03
C GLU A 1004 -22.41 -16.46 4.55
N PHE A 1005 -23.11 -15.48 5.14
CA PHE A 1005 -23.11 -15.28 6.59
C PHE A 1005 -23.76 -16.45 7.34
N ARG A 1006 -24.87 -16.99 6.85
CA ARG A 1006 -25.52 -18.17 7.45
C ARG A 1006 -24.61 -19.39 7.44
N GLU A 1007 -23.87 -19.61 6.36
CA GLU A 1007 -22.97 -20.75 6.24
C GLU A 1007 -21.69 -20.55 7.05
N ARG A 1008 -21.04 -19.38 6.91
CA ARG A 1008 -19.78 -19.06 7.60
C ARG A 1008 -19.93 -19.06 9.12
N TYR A 1009 -21.03 -18.53 9.62
CA TYR A 1009 -21.27 -18.39 11.06
C TYR A 1009 -22.28 -19.42 11.60
N LYS A 1010 -22.46 -20.54 10.89
CA LYS A 1010 -23.29 -21.66 11.33
C LYS A 1010 -22.76 -22.24 12.64
N GLY A 1011 -23.64 -22.43 13.64
CA GLY A 1011 -23.26 -22.97 14.96
C GLY A 1011 -22.64 -21.94 15.93
N TYR A 1012 -22.51 -20.68 15.52
CA TYR A 1012 -22.14 -19.59 16.42
C TYR A 1012 -23.32 -19.23 17.33
N LYS A 1013 -23.02 -18.84 18.58
CA LYS A 1013 -24.04 -18.41 19.55
C LYS A 1013 -23.87 -16.94 19.92
N THR A 1014 -24.97 -16.26 20.21
CA THR A 1014 -25.00 -14.86 20.67
C THR A 1014 -25.75 -14.74 22.00
N LEU A 1015 -25.35 -13.77 22.81
CA LEU A 1015 -25.95 -13.53 24.13
C LEU A 1015 -27.06 -12.48 24.02
N ILE A 1016 -28.27 -12.83 24.44
CA ILE A 1016 -29.42 -11.91 24.51
C ILE A 1016 -29.83 -11.74 25.96
N SER A 1017 -30.07 -10.49 26.37
CA SER A 1017 -30.64 -10.15 27.67
C SER A 1017 -32.17 -10.07 27.56
N ALA A 1018 -32.89 -10.87 28.34
CA ALA A 1018 -34.35 -10.88 28.40
C ALA A 1018 -34.87 -10.53 29.81
N PRO A 1019 -35.90 -9.68 29.94
CA PRO A 1019 -36.52 -9.38 31.24
C PRO A 1019 -37.24 -10.61 31.79
N LYS A 1020 -37.10 -10.87 33.11
CA LYS A 1020 -37.73 -12.04 33.78
C LYS A 1020 -39.27 -12.03 33.70
N ASP A 1021 -39.91 -10.86 33.63
CA ASP A 1021 -41.38 -10.76 33.65
C ASP A 1021 -42.01 -10.92 32.26
N GLY A 1022 -42.49 -12.13 32.00
CA GLY A 1022 -43.15 -12.50 30.77
C GLY A 1022 -44.62 -12.08 30.69
N LYS A 1023 -44.94 -10.79 30.51
CA LYS A 1023 -46.25 -10.35 29.99
C LYS A 1023 -46.07 -9.08 29.16
N LYS A 1024 -46.49 -9.12 27.88
CA LYS A 1024 -46.29 -8.11 26.80
C LYS A 1024 -44.99 -8.23 26.01
N ALA A 1025 -44.91 -9.27 25.18
CA ALA A 1025 -44.05 -9.26 24.01
C ALA A 1025 -44.62 -10.17 22.93
N GLU A 1026 -45.60 -9.67 22.17
CA GLU A 1026 -46.20 -10.36 21.01
C GLU A 1026 -45.21 -10.59 19.85
N GLY A 1027 -43.95 -10.11 19.97
CA GLY A 1027 -42.85 -10.43 19.06
C GLY A 1027 -41.85 -11.50 19.55
N ILE A 1028 -42.03 -12.08 20.74
CA ILE A 1028 -41.07 -13.04 21.35
C ILE A 1028 -41.53 -14.51 21.19
N SER A 1029 -42.59 -14.78 20.42
CA SER A 1029 -43.11 -16.15 20.24
C SER A 1029 -42.15 -17.07 19.46
N SER A 1030 -41.39 -16.55 18.50
CA SER A 1030 -40.35 -17.29 17.76
C SER A 1030 -39.13 -17.58 18.63
N ILE A 1031 -38.67 -16.60 19.42
CA ILE A 1031 -37.51 -16.72 20.33
C ILE A 1031 -37.82 -17.66 21.50
N LYS A 1032 -39.06 -17.64 22.04
CA LYS A 1032 -39.49 -18.63 23.03
C LYS A 1032 -39.61 -20.03 22.41
N LYS A 1033 -40.06 -20.16 21.15
CA LYS A 1033 -40.10 -21.47 20.47
C LYS A 1033 -38.71 -22.01 20.18
N SER A 1034 -37.77 -21.19 19.69
CA SER A 1034 -36.38 -21.61 19.45
C SER A 1034 -35.61 -21.87 20.74
N ALA A 1035 -35.82 -21.08 21.80
CA ALA A 1035 -35.29 -21.37 23.13
C ALA A 1035 -35.90 -22.63 23.76
N SER A 1036 -37.20 -22.90 23.55
CA SER A 1036 -37.83 -24.13 24.04
C SER A 1036 -37.47 -25.36 23.21
N GLN A 1037 -37.22 -25.19 21.91
CA GLN A 1037 -36.74 -26.24 21.00
C GLN A 1037 -35.27 -26.55 21.22
N SER A 1038 -34.40 -25.57 21.48
CA SER A 1038 -33.01 -25.82 21.84
C SER A 1038 -32.89 -26.56 23.18
N ILE A 1039 -33.72 -26.20 24.17
CA ILE A 1039 -33.83 -26.93 25.45
C ILE A 1039 -34.39 -28.36 25.26
N LYS A 1040 -35.31 -28.59 24.29
CA LYS A 1040 -35.83 -29.93 23.96
C LYS A 1040 -34.86 -30.78 23.11
N LEU A 1041 -34.10 -30.18 22.19
CA LEU A 1041 -33.11 -30.88 21.37
C LEU A 1041 -31.85 -31.26 22.19
N GLU A 1042 -31.45 -30.44 23.17
CA GLU A 1042 -30.37 -30.76 24.11
C GLU A 1042 -30.75 -31.88 25.10
N SER A 1043 -32.04 -32.20 25.28
CA SER A 1043 -32.50 -33.32 26.11
C SER A 1043 -32.74 -34.62 25.34
N LEU A 1044 -32.75 -34.59 24.00
CA LEU A 1044 -33.01 -35.77 23.16
C LEU A 1044 -31.75 -36.36 22.48
N ASN A 1045 -30.70 -35.57 22.28
CA ASN A 1045 -29.42 -36.06 21.76
C ASN A 1045 -28.51 -36.56 22.89
N GLY A 1046 -28.83 -37.73 23.43
CA GLY A 1046 -28.15 -38.38 24.55
C GLY A 1046 -26.81 -39.05 24.25
N ASN A 1047 -26.07 -38.69 23.18
CA ASN A 1047 -24.78 -39.33 22.87
C ASN A 1047 -23.62 -38.31 22.77
N ASP A 1048 -22.74 -38.37 23.78
CA ASP A 1048 -21.27 -38.16 23.78
C ASP A 1048 -20.61 -36.83 23.38
N LYS A 1049 -21.30 -35.69 23.38
CA LYS A 1049 -20.62 -34.37 23.28
C LYS A 1049 -21.02 -33.30 24.31
N SER A 1050 -21.75 -33.66 25.37
CA SER A 1050 -22.30 -32.67 26.32
C SER A 1050 -21.75 -32.72 27.76
N GLU A 1051 -20.61 -33.36 28.04
CA GLU A 1051 -19.99 -33.24 29.37
C GLU A 1051 -19.40 -31.84 29.62
N THR A 1052 -18.96 -31.16 28.56
CA THR A 1052 -18.30 -29.85 28.65
C THR A 1052 -19.26 -28.66 28.76
N TYR A 1053 -20.49 -28.79 28.27
CA TYR A 1053 -21.52 -27.76 28.47
C TYR A 1053 -22.15 -27.81 29.87
N LYS A 1054 -22.35 -29.01 30.43
CA LYS A 1054 -22.79 -29.18 31.83
C LYS A 1054 -21.73 -28.74 32.83
N SER A 1055 -20.43 -28.85 32.51
CA SER A 1055 -19.35 -28.34 33.38
C SER A 1055 -19.26 -26.81 33.39
N LEU A 1056 -19.58 -26.14 32.28
CA LEU A 1056 -19.66 -24.68 32.17
C LEU A 1056 -20.87 -24.09 32.94
N LEU A 1057 -22.02 -24.77 32.92
CA LEU A 1057 -23.16 -24.42 33.77
C LEU A 1057 -22.88 -24.71 35.25
N LYS A 1058 -22.27 -25.86 35.60
CA LYS A 1058 -21.90 -26.21 36.98
C LYS A 1058 -20.86 -25.27 37.60
N LYS A 1059 -19.88 -24.78 36.82
CA LYS A 1059 -18.88 -23.80 37.32
C LYS A 1059 -19.49 -22.44 37.66
N ASN A 1060 -20.60 -22.04 37.03
CA ASN A 1060 -21.31 -20.80 37.35
C ASN A 1060 -22.36 -20.97 38.47
N THR A 1061 -22.86 -22.18 38.72
CA THR A 1061 -23.78 -22.44 39.84
C THR A 1061 -23.08 -22.82 41.15
N ASN A 1062 -21.87 -23.39 41.11
CA ASN A 1062 -21.12 -23.78 42.31
C ASN A 1062 -20.45 -22.62 43.05
N ILE A 1063 -20.68 -21.36 42.66
CA ILE A 1063 -20.24 -20.17 43.41
C ILE A 1063 -21.26 -19.77 44.49
N ILE A 1064 -22.40 -20.47 44.60
CA ILE A 1064 -23.49 -20.11 45.53
C ILE A 1064 -23.62 -21.08 46.73
N SER A 1065 -22.80 -22.13 46.85
CA SER A 1065 -23.01 -23.15 47.89
C SER A 1065 -21.90 -23.35 48.92
N ASP A 1066 -20.97 -22.41 49.10
CA ASP A 1066 -20.09 -22.41 50.28
C ASP A 1066 -20.31 -21.14 51.09
N LYS A 1067 -21.28 -21.22 52.01
CA LYS A 1067 -21.39 -20.31 53.14
C LYS A 1067 -20.22 -20.61 54.08
N GLU A 1068 -19.14 -19.86 53.92
CA GLU A 1068 -18.28 -19.32 54.97
C GLU A 1068 -16.98 -18.79 54.33
N ASN A 1069 -16.61 -17.56 54.67
CA ASN A 1069 -15.45 -16.79 54.22
C ASN A 1069 -15.54 -16.05 52.86
N THR A 1070 -16.43 -15.06 52.75
CA THR A 1070 -16.39 -14.07 51.65
C THR A 1070 -16.61 -12.63 52.12
N THR A 1071 -15.53 -11.92 52.46
CA THR A 1071 -15.49 -10.44 52.45
C THR A 1071 -14.58 -9.87 51.36
N ASN A 1072 -13.78 -10.68 50.65
CA ASN A 1072 -12.84 -10.18 49.63
C ASN A 1072 -13.08 -10.64 48.18
N ALA A 1073 -13.87 -11.69 47.93
CA ALA A 1073 -14.14 -12.16 46.54
C ALA A 1073 -15.32 -11.43 45.87
N SER A 1074 -16.33 -11.03 46.63
CA SER A 1074 -17.53 -10.34 46.12
C SER A 1074 -17.20 -8.96 45.55
N ASN A 1075 -16.18 -8.28 46.10
CA ASN A 1075 -15.73 -6.97 45.62
C ASN A 1075 -14.98 -7.00 44.28
N GLN A 1076 -14.44 -8.15 43.85
CA GLN A 1076 -13.76 -8.27 42.55
C GLN A 1076 -14.75 -8.58 41.42
N ILE A 1077 -15.81 -9.33 41.69
CA ILE A 1077 -16.85 -9.67 40.70
C ILE A 1077 -17.80 -8.49 40.48
N LEU A 1078 -18.20 -7.77 41.55
CA LEU A 1078 -18.97 -6.53 41.42
C LEU A 1078 -18.20 -5.43 40.70
N LYS A 1079 -16.88 -5.30 40.93
CA LYS A 1079 -16.03 -4.40 40.13
C LYS A 1079 -15.98 -4.78 38.65
N THR A 1080 -16.02 -6.06 38.30
CA THR A 1080 -15.97 -6.49 36.89
C THR A 1080 -17.28 -6.20 36.16
N ILE A 1081 -18.42 -6.21 36.86
CA ILE A 1081 -19.73 -5.86 36.31
C ILE A 1081 -19.94 -4.33 36.31
N ASP A 1082 -19.42 -3.60 37.30
CA ASP A 1082 -19.46 -2.13 37.31
C ASP A 1082 -18.51 -1.48 36.30
N TYR A 1083 -17.39 -2.13 35.95
CA TYR A 1083 -16.51 -1.66 34.87
C TYR A 1083 -17.14 -1.76 33.47
N LEU A 1084 -18.26 -2.49 33.31
CA LEU A 1084 -19.00 -2.56 32.05
C LEU A 1084 -20.13 -1.52 31.94
N ASN A 1085 -20.48 -0.83 33.04
CA ASN A 1085 -21.57 0.15 33.08
C ASN A 1085 -21.11 1.61 33.27
N ILE A 1086 -19.81 1.87 33.39
CA ILE A 1086 -19.26 3.24 33.48
C ILE A 1086 -18.27 3.50 32.31
N GLU A 1087 -18.80 3.60 31.10
CA GLU A 1087 -18.15 4.33 30.00
C GLU A 1087 -19.21 5.11 29.21
N ASN A 1088 -19.88 6.05 29.87
CA ASN A 1088 -20.60 7.15 29.22
C ASN A 1088 -20.63 8.37 30.15
N ALA A 1089 -19.56 9.14 30.15
CA ALA A 1089 -19.59 10.52 30.63
C ALA A 1089 -18.59 11.35 29.83
N ASN A 1090 -19.09 12.10 28.86
CA ASN A 1090 -18.52 13.40 28.53
C ASN A 1090 -19.61 14.43 28.78
N SER A 1091 -19.25 15.38 29.62
CA SER A 1091 -19.94 16.59 30.05
C SER A 1091 -20.42 17.44 28.87
N ASP A 1092 -21.72 17.73 28.86
CA ASP A 1092 -22.33 19.06 28.71
C ASP A 1092 -23.79 18.89 28.26
N PHE A 1093 -24.68 18.72 29.24
CA PHE A 1093 -26.12 18.91 29.13
C PHE A 1093 -26.65 19.30 30.53
N SER A 1094 -26.18 20.44 31.05
CA SER A 1094 -26.73 21.08 32.24
C SER A 1094 -27.91 21.95 31.81
N GLU A 1095 -29.09 21.35 31.62
CA GLU A 1095 -30.39 22.07 31.77
C GLU A 1095 -31.64 21.18 31.74
N LYS A 1096 -31.53 19.86 31.52
CA LYS A 1096 -32.66 18.91 31.67
C LYS A 1096 -32.55 18.00 32.90
N LYS A 1097 -31.98 18.50 34.00
CA LYS A 1097 -31.77 17.72 35.24
C LYS A 1097 -32.87 17.82 36.29
N ASN A 1098 -33.91 18.62 36.07
CA ASN A 1098 -34.97 18.85 37.07
C ASN A 1098 -36.32 18.19 36.79
N ILE A 1099 -36.48 17.41 35.71
CA ILE A 1099 -37.75 16.70 35.42
C ILE A 1099 -37.62 15.16 35.52
N ILE A 1100 -36.39 14.62 35.60
CA ILE A 1100 -36.16 13.15 35.72
C ILE A 1100 -35.84 12.72 37.16
N LYS A 1101 -35.79 13.67 38.12
CA LYS A 1101 -35.50 13.37 39.54
C LYS A 1101 -36.70 12.91 40.36
N THR A 1102 -37.92 12.90 39.80
CA THR A 1102 -39.13 12.49 40.53
C THR A 1102 -39.53 11.02 40.34
N ASP A 1103 -39.01 10.31 39.33
CA ASP A 1103 -39.40 8.91 39.06
C ASP A 1103 -38.39 7.86 39.54
N ILE A 1104 -37.29 8.26 40.19
CA ILE A 1104 -36.26 7.32 40.70
C ILE A 1104 -36.58 6.82 42.13
N LYS A 1105 -37.66 7.30 42.77
CA LYS A 1105 -38.02 6.87 44.14
C LYS A 1105 -38.88 5.61 44.25
N ASN A 1106 -39.38 5.05 43.14
CA ASN A 1106 -40.11 3.77 43.18
C ASN A 1106 -39.33 2.69 42.40
N GLY A 1107 -38.60 1.86 43.13
CA GLY A 1107 -37.76 0.81 42.59
C GLY A 1107 -38.54 -0.27 41.84
N ILE A 1108 -38.20 -0.44 40.56
CA ILE A 1108 -38.29 -1.74 39.87
C ILE A 1108 -36.98 -1.91 39.08
N LYS A 1109 -35.97 -2.52 39.71
CA LYS A 1109 -34.84 -3.11 38.97
C LYS A 1109 -35.42 -4.27 38.16
N LYS A 1110 -35.60 -4.09 36.84
CA LYS A 1110 -35.93 -5.20 35.95
C LYS A 1110 -34.77 -6.19 35.96
N ASP A 1111 -34.95 -7.33 36.63
CA ASP A 1111 -34.02 -8.46 36.55
C ASP A 1111 -33.93 -8.95 35.09
N LEU A 1112 -32.75 -8.79 34.49
CA LEU A 1112 -32.44 -9.27 33.14
C LEU A 1112 -31.70 -10.61 33.25
N THR A 1113 -32.23 -11.64 32.59
CA THR A 1113 -31.57 -12.94 32.40
C THR A 1113 -30.84 -12.96 31.07
N HIS A 1114 -29.65 -13.55 31.03
CA HIS A 1114 -28.84 -13.67 29.80
C HIS A 1114 -28.97 -15.09 29.25
N VAL A 1115 -29.40 -15.22 28.00
CA VAL A 1115 -29.61 -16.52 27.33
C VAL A 1115 -28.74 -16.57 26.08
N TRP A 1116 -28.02 -17.68 25.91
CA TRP A 1116 -27.33 -17.99 24.67
C TRP A 1116 -28.32 -18.54 23.65
N VAL A 1117 -28.39 -17.89 22.50
CA VAL A 1117 -29.20 -18.36 21.38
C VAL A 1117 -28.32 -18.51 20.15
N ASP A 1118 -28.76 -19.31 19.19
CA ASP A 1118 -28.06 -19.45 17.92
C ASP A 1118 -28.03 -18.11 17.18
N LEU A 1119 -26.93 -17.85 16.48
CA LEU A 1119 -26.75 -16.64 15.70
C LEU A 1119 -27.69 -16.65 14.49
N GLU A 1120 -28.75 -15.86 14.58
CA GLU A 1120 -29.66 -15.62 13.48
C GLU A 1120 -29.51 -14.20 12.92
N PHE A 1121 -29.72 -14.07 11.61
CA PHE A 1121 -29.69 -12.78 10.91
C PHE A 1121 -31.11 -12.29 10.62
N PRO A 1122 -31.37 -10.96 10.73
CA PRO A 1122 -32.67 -10.40 10.37
C PRO A 1122 -32.94 -10.61 8.86
N PRO A 1123 -34.21 -10.70 8.45
CA PRO A 1123 -34.56 -10.79 7.04
C PRO A 1123 -34.05 -9.55 6.28
N LEU A 1124 -33.71 -9.73 5.01
CA LEU A 1124 -33.30 -8.62 4.15
C LEU A 1124 -34.46 -7.63 3.97
N PRO A 1125 -34.16 -6.32 3.85
CA PRO A 1125 -35.17 -5.36 3.46
C PRO A 1125 -35.72 -5.70 2.06
N LYS A 1126 -37.03 -5.50 1.86
CA LYS A 1126 -37.66 -5.70 0.55
C LYS A 1126 -37.00 -4.79 -0.49
N LYS A 1127 -36.45 -5.37 -1.55
CA LYS A 1127 -35.91 -4.63 -2.70
C LYS A 1127 -37.07 -3.91 -3.41
N GLY A 1128 -36.87 -2.65 -3.76
CA GLY A 1128 -37.82 -1.88 -4.55
C GLY A 1128 -37.88 -2.33 -6.01
N ASP A 1129 -38.75 -1.67 -6.78
CA ASP A 1129 -39.13 -2.12 -8.14
C ASP A 1129 -38.18 -1.63 -9.25
N PHE A 1130 -37.10 -0.91 -8.91
CA PHE A 1130 -36.14 -0.42 -9.92
C PHE A 1130 -35.36 -1.57 -10.58
N ASP A 1131 -35.52 -1.69 -11.91
CA ASP A 1131 -34.73 -2.61 -12.74
C ASP A 1131 -33.43 -1.93 -13.24
N VAL A 1132 -32.29 -2.46 -12.81
CA VAL A 1132 -30.96 -1.95 -13.17
C VAL A 1132 -30.69 -2.07 -14.68
N ARG A 1133 -31.35 -2.99 -15.39
CA ARG A 1133 -31.16 -3.19 -16.84
C ARG A 1133 -31.59 -1.97 -17.66
N ASN A 1134 -32.44 -1.10 -17.11
CA ASN A 1134 -32.82 0.17 -17.73
C ASN A 1134 -31.61 1.10 -18.00
N LEU A 1135 -30.48 0.88 -17.32
CA LEU A 1135 -29.25 1.63 -17.54
C LEU A 1135 -28.68 1.44 -18.97
N LYS A 1136 -28.93 0.28 -19.60
CA LYS A 1136 -28.46 -0.01 -20.97
C LYS A 1136 -29.13 0.89 -22.01
N ASN A 1137 -30.36 1.33 -21.76
CA ASN A 1137 -31.15 2.13 -22.70
C ASN A 1137 -30.72 3.61 -22.77
N LYS A 1138 -29.75 4.03 -21.94
CA LYS A 1138 -29.24 5.42 -21.88
C LYS A 1138 -28.53 5.88 -23.16
N SER A 1139 -28.13 4.96 -24.04
CA SER A 1139 -27.37 5.24 -25.28
C SER A 1139 -28.10 4.86 -26.58
N GLN A 1140 -29.28 4.24 -26.53
CA GLN A 1140 -29.95 3.70 -27.73
C GLN A 1140 -30.97 4.63 -28.40
N LYS A 1141 -31.30 5.80 -27.82
CA LYS A 1141 -31.98 6.83 -28.61
C LYS A 1141 -30.96 7.49 -29.54
N LYS A 1142 -30.77 6.88 -30.73
CA LYS A 1142 -30.32 7.60 -31.92
C LYS A 1142 -31.05 8.93 -31.92
N ILE A 1143 -30.29 10.03 -31.97
CA ILE A 1143 -30.82 11.36 -32.20
C ILE A 1143 -31.74 11.24 -33.42
N ASN A 1144 -33.02 11.55 -33.22
CA ASN A 1144 -34.02 11.49 -34.27
C ASN A 1144 -33.57 12.44 -35.41
N PRO A 1145 -33.46 12.01 -36.67
CA PRO A 1145 -32.95 12.86 -37.75
C PRO A 1145 -33.80 14.12 -37.99
N GLN A 1146 -35.00 14.20 -37.40
CA GLN A 1146 -35.90 15.34 -37.48
C GLN A 1146 -35.44 16.60 -36.72
N TYR A 1147 -34.34 16.56 -35.97
CA TYR A 1147 -33.73 17.77 -35.38
C TYR A 1147 -32.61 18.38 -36.25
N LEU A 1148 -32.39 17.90 -37.48
CA LEU A 1148 -31.48 18.50 -38.47
C LEU A 1148 -32.14 19.61 -39.33
N SER A 1149 -33.32 20.13 -38.94
CA SER A 1149 -33.99 21.22 -39.64
C SER A 1149 -34.33 22.40 -38.71
N SER A 1150 -33.34 23.25 -38.42
CA SER A 1150 -33.53 24.64 -37.94
C SER A 1150 -32.18 25.42 -38.05
N PRO A 1151 -32.16 26.77 -38.13
CA PRO A 1151 -31.43 27.52 -39.14
C PRO A 1151 -29.99 27.87 -38.68
N TYR A 1152 -29.11 26.88 -38.57
CA TYR A 1152 -27.67 27.12 -38.36
C TYR A 1152 -26.81 26.67 -39.54
N LYS A 1153 -27.35 26.80 -40.75
CA LYS A 1153 -26.57 26.71 -42.01
C LYS A 1153 -25.72 27.96 -42.31
N ASN A 1154 -25.81 29.01 -41.49
CA ASN A 1154 -25.09 30.28 -41.70
C ASN A 1154 -24.15 30.66 -40.54
N ILE A 1155 -23.38 29.72 -40.00
CA ILE A 1155 -22.16 30.07 -39.25
C ILE A 1155 -20.97 29.62 -40.09
N ILE A 1156 -20.57 30.55 -40.96
CA ILE A 1156 -19.29 30.73 -41.65
C ILE A 1156 -18.30 29.56 -41.43
N TYR A 1157 -18.23 28.68 -42.43
CA TYR A 1157 -17.01 27.95 -42.74
C TYR A 1157 -15.93 28.99 -43.07
N ILE A 1158 -14.99 29.21 -42.15
CA ILE A 1158 -13.75 29.90 -42.49
C ILE A 1158 -12.85 28.84 -43.13
N ASP A 1159 -12.76 28.93 -44.44
CA ASP A 1159 -11.96 28.07 -45.29
C ASP A 1159 -10.46 28.18 -44.91
N GLY A 1160 -9.78 27.03 -44.87
CA GLY A 1160 -8.43 26.83 -44.36
C GLY A 1160 -7.30 27.53 -45.13
N GLN A 1161 -7.63 28.40 -46.09
CA GLN A 1161 -6.68 29.23 -46.84
C GLN A 1161 -6.59 30.67 -46.34
N SER A 1162 -7.44 31.10 -45.39
CA SER A 1162 -7.45 32.50 -44.92
C SER A 1162 -6.56 32.78 -43.69
N ILE A 1163 -5.87 31.78 -43.13
CA ILE A 1163 -5.04 31.92 -41.92
C ILE A 1163 -3.60 32.40 -42.23
N LEU A 1164 -3.22 32.55 -43.50
CA LEU A 1164 -1.89 33.04 -43.90
C LEU A 1164 -1.75 34.58 -44.01
N LYS A 1165 -2.71 35.38 -43.51
CA LYS A 1165 -2.63 36.86 -43.58
C LYS A 1165 -2.72 37.60 -42.24
N LEU A 1166 -2.55 36.89 -41.13
CA LEU A 1166 -2.29 37.51 -39.82
C LEU A 1166 -1.02 36.87 -39.24
N SER A 1167 0.11 37.18 -39.88
CA SER A 1167 1.47 36.99 -39.35
C SER A 1167 2.07 38.36 -39.05
#